data_AF-A0A9W7CAT3-F1
#
_entry.id   AF-A0A9W7CAT3-F1
#
_cell.length_a   1.000
_cell.length_b   1.000
_cell.length_c   1.000
_cell.angle_alpha   90.00
_cell.angle_beta   90.00
_cell.angle_gamma   90.00
#
_symmetry.space_group_name_H-M   'P 1'
#
loop_
_entity.id
_entity.type
_entity.pdbx_description
1 polymer ?
#
loop_
_entity_poly.entity_id
_entity_poly.type
_entity_poly.pdbx_seq_one_letter_code
_entity_poly.pdbx_strand_id
1 'polypeptide(L)'
;MSFSKNGPIEAEPKNKRGRDEKIRILYEEYISLHPVMHVWENPITLKPDLEPTFAAAMHGVELAFILMAEFVSDSRYYVVKRPRVELIAEDIVAQIGLLAEIIDGELEDDTIDDRENTHSLTQDFPFDGAPPTASSYNFNKARQSPALDMLVDAITNVYGNLSGPEQYSLKKVIRNITGAFQTYFGDWTVGIGLEEQLSEIRQLVGLPPLKVEFGRRYLDYKALVRPHVIMDTFQNKIYEHTEDFFFRSVHLGTECWAFIALQRLDSAKKQLATYSHWHNAAAHILSATHILSYLGDHIMMLTSMILRDYLRLKVEIEGTSGEGSSHVKNLRQTVQVLINPLMQRLRELDGSSPTPHDTGDSDDGEEERRLLLSLYANPEKQPGLYSYAKSLEAIESGLNGGFYYKHFCLASNVIGSGAKGTMKKSVQALKVMYERALFPNLDMTRSQLGKVIDEELAKKKGRIMDRITEEHNGMLSRSNNSSMESLGDLRGSNSSSNNDLSVPASDFVHIERSNSGEDEKETKEVFYDANLDGSGHGNGAPPQPPIEGERKLVDMLAIDPTSNPPPGCPFHVPGGNTAAAATPKTSRRDLPVSPRSPTPKSFDSIRRRLYSAKNVPPVFAQAYAAEMAGNLMTVSFLDHAWGKTPPEAHVAATKRQFALYQRGNSAWDVIFGDLLPEAITHIKWILDAREESVIEFGHNSHELISRLLSVKLEKLFVDDADGEKCRILTTDTEFYSFTRQMNRLMKIGSKRIEIEHVSIEPIETFESRFTAKVKEGAGHGRQGAKWDMVYVSQCVYSTQETIVLDLDRFTKGVSGALEERDNKECFFVVDGYHGFGAIPTSLQSFENVFYVSGMLKHVGSGANCAFLIVPEAKVEMMKPVFTGWIADPSVLAPESKGIKMGSDVGYIPGFSLMGGTPAFMPSLLIFVEVMRRWKEMNISVIHAHRHVMELHKAFTKGIEAMVARSGGTSCWSGMRPMAVEAIRSHSITFVVDNAEMAKKVVELMREIGDIEVDSRKMYVRFGFGFNHNIEDISKLLVTCEKVQDAIN
;
A
#
# COMPACT_ATOMS: atom_id res chain seq x y z
N MET A 1 -21.11 67.61 6.87
CA MET A 1 -22.35 68.31 6.44
C MET A 1 -23.42 67.26 6.14
N SER A 2 -24.68 67.68 5.96
CA SER A 2 -25.86 66.81 5.88
C SER A 2 -25.93 65.93 4.63
N PHE A 3 -26.37 64.68 4.79
CA PHE A 3 -27.04 63.96 3.71
C PHE A 3 -28.45 64.52 3.50
N SER A 4 -28.84 64.73 2.24
CA SER A 4 -30.23 64.98 1.85
C SER A 4 -30.56 64.21 0.57
N LYS A 5 -31.82 63.84 0.45
CA LYS A 5 -32.40 62.89 -0.50
C LYS A 5 -32.15 63.27 -1.97
N ASN A 6 -32.03 62.26 -2.81
CA ASN A 6 -32.74 62.21 -4.09
C ASN A 6 -33.35 60.81 -4.28
N GLY A 7 -34.44 60.74 -5.05
CA GLY A 7 -35.26 59.52 -5.21
C GLY A 7 -34.68 58.49 -6.19
N PRO A 8 -35.38 57.35 -6.37
CA PRO A 8 -34.94 56.31 -7.30
C PRO A 8 -35.07 56.78 -8.75
N ILE A 9 -34.03 56.55 -9.53
CA ILE A 9 -34.12 56.52 -10.99
C ILE A 9 -34.36 55.06 -11.37
N GLU A 10 -35.48 54.78 -12.04
CA GLU A 10 -35.78 53.46 -12.56
C GLU A 10 -34.74 53.07 -13.62
N ALA A 11 -34.05 51.95 -13.40
CA ALA A 11 -33.08 51.43 -14.35
C ALA A 11 -33.75 50.36 -15.23
N GLU A 12 -33.95 50.69 -16.50
CA GLU A 12 -34.45 49.78 -17.53
C GLU A 12 -33.70 48.43 -17.55
N PRO A 13 -34.32 47.31 -17.96
CA PRO A 13 -33.68 46.01 -18.07
C PRO A 13 -32.68 45.95 -19.25
N LYS A 14 -31.53 46.61 -19.12
CA LYS A 14 -30.55 46.83 -20.19
C LYS A 14 -29.83 45.56 -20.64
N ASN A 15 -30.35 44.98 -21.72
CA ASN A 15 -29.63 44.15 -22.70
C ASN A 15 -28.68 43.07 -22.12
N LYS A 16 -29.19 42.24 -21.20
CA LYS A 16 -28.42 41.12 -20.65
C LYS A 16 -27.94 40.16 -21.76
N ARG A 17 -28.80 39.81 -22.72
CA ARG A 17 -28.49 38.85 -23.79
C ARG A 17 -27.31 39.30 -24.68
N GLY A 18 -27.27 40.58 -25.06
CA GLY A 18 -26.14 41.13 -25.83
C GLY A 18 -24.84 41.25 -25.01
N ARG A 19 -24.93 41.37 -23.68
CA ARG A 19 -23.76 41.30 -22.79
C ARG A 19 -23.21 39.88 -22.69
N ASP A 20 -24.07 38.90 -22.42
CA ASP A 20 -23.65 37.51 -22.24
C ASP A 20 -23.04 36.93 -23.53
N GLU A 21 -23.59 37.30 -24.69
CA GLU A 21 -23.02 36.96 -26.02
C GLU A 21 -21.66 37.64 -26.27
N LYS A 22 -21.49 38.91 -25.88
CA LYS A 22 -20.18 39.59 -26.00
C LYS A 22 -19.11 38.90 -25.14
N ILE A 23 -19.47 38.42 -23.94
CA ILE A 23 -18.53 37.69 -23.06
C ILE A 23 -18.13 36.35 -23.69
N ARG A 24 -19.09 35.66 -24.34
CA ARG A 24 -18.86 34.41 -25.09
C ARG A 24 -17.85 34.62 -26.22
N ILE A 25 -18.14 35.55 -27.13
CA ILE A 25 -17.27 35.86 -28.29
C ILE A 25 -15.87 36.28 -27.83
N LEU A 26 -15.75 37.22 -26.88
CA LEU A 26 -14.44 37.68 -26.39
C LEU A 26 -13.60 36.56 -25.77
N TYR A 27 -14.22 35.54 -25.17
CA TYR A 27 -13.52 34.38 -24.64
C TYR A 27 -13.09 33.42 -25.74
N GLU A 28 -14.00 33.06 -26.65
CA GLU A 28 -13.74 32.14 -27.76
C GLU A 28 -12.67 32.72 -28.72
N GLU A 29 -12.68 34.03 -28.99
CA GLU A 29 -11.60 34.75 -29.69
C GLU A 29 -10.29 34.81 -28.88
N TYR A 30 -10.38 35.07 -27.56
CA TYR A 30 -9.21 35.14 -26.69
C TYR A 30 -8.45 33.81 -26.70
N ILE A 31 -9.08 32.69 -26.33
CA ILE A 31 -8.41 31.37 -26.29
C ILE A 31 -8.16 30.75 -27.67
N SER A 32 -8.57 31.41 -28.77
CA SER A 32 -8.45 30.89 -30.14
C SER A 32 -9.30 29.63 -30.42
N LEU A 33 -10.51 29.53 -29.88
CA LEU A 33 -11.32 28.31 -29.93
C LEU A 33 -11.85 27.97 -31.34
N HIS A 34 -12.29 28.97 -32.13
CA HIS A 34 -12.98 28.70 -33.40
C HIS A 34 -12.17 27.89 -34.43
N PRO A 35 -10.87 28.16 -34.70
CA PRO A 35 -10.06 27.32 -35.58
C PRO A 35 -9.97 25.86 -35.11
N VAL A 36 -9.97 25.63 -33.79
CA VAL A 36 -9.85 24.30 -33.18
C VAL A 36 -11.18 23.54 -33.30
N MET A 37 -12.30 24.18 -32.94
CA MET A 37 -13.64 23.63 -33.15
C MET A 37 -13.92 23.30 -34.61
N HIS A 38 -13.43 24.10 -35.55
CA HIS A 38 -13.60 23.85 -36.97
C HIS A 38 -13.01 22.49 -37.41
N VAL A 39 -11.98 21.97 -36.73
CA VAL A 39 -11.47 20.61 -36.95
C VAL A 39 -12.51 19.57 -36.51
N TRP A 40 -13.05 19.71 -35.30
CA TRP A 40 -14.04 18.79 -34.71
C TRP A 40 -15.36 18.78 -35.49
N GLU A 41 -15.76 19.92 -36.04
CA GLU A 41 -16.97 20.10 -36.86
C GLU A 41 -16.81 19.58 -38.30
N ASN A 42 -15.58 19.38 -38.78
CA ASN A 42 -15.29 19.01 -40.18
C ASN A 42 -14.33 17.80 -40.24
N PRO A 43 -14.74 16.61 -39.75
CA PRO A 43 -13.96 15.38 -39.82
C PRO A 43 -13.80 14.84 -41.25
N ILE A 44 -12.84 13.94 -41.47
CA ILE A 44 -12.49 13.38 -42.79
C ILE A 44 -12.74 11.88 -42.95
N THR A 45 -12.96 11.14 -41.86
CA THR A 45 -13.29 9.71 -41.88
C THR A 45 -14.74 9.50 -42.34
N LEU A 46 -14.97 8.44 -43.14
CA LEU A 46 -16.28 8.13 -43.73
C LEU A 46 -17.41 7.91 -42.71
N LYS A 47 -17.06 7.44 -41.50
CA LYS A 47 -17.93 7.29 -40.34
C LYS A 47 -17.26 7.97 -39.14
N PRO A 48 -17.51 9.27 -38.88
CA PRO A 48 -16.70 10.06 -37.98
C PRO A 48 -17.20 10.07 -36.52
N ASP A 49 -17.93 9.05 -36.04
CA ASP A 49 -18.48 9.04 -34.67
C ASP A 49 -17.42 9.24 -33.57
N LEU A 50 -16.18 8.78 -33.77
CA LEU A 50 -15.06 8.96 -32.84
C LEU A 50 -14.04 10.05 -33.24
N GLU A 51 -13.99 10.50 -34.49
CA GLU A 51 -12.92 11.40 -34.97
C GLU A 51 -12.89 12.77 -34.25
N PRO A 52 -14.03 13.48 -34.05
CA PRO A 52 -14.04 14.75 -33.32
C PRO A 52 -13.54 14.61 -31.88
N THR A 53 -13.86 13.50 -31.22
CA THR A 53 -13.42 13.18 -29.85
C THR A 53 -11.92 12.90 -29.80
N PHE A 54 -11.40 12.08 -30.74
CA PHE A 54 -9.97 11.81 -30.85
C PHE A 54 -9.17 13.07 -31.17
N ALA A 55 -9.65 13.91 -32.11
CA ALA A 55 -9.01 15.18 -32.46
C ALA A 55 -8.99 16.15 -31.27
N ALA A 56 -10.10 16.31 -30.55
CA ALA A 56 -10.18 17.14 -29.35
C ALA A 56 -9.24 16.65 -28.23
N ALA A 57 -9.18 15.34 -27.98
CA ALA A 57 -8.31 14.77 -26.96
C ALA A 57 -6.83 15.00 -27.31
N MET A 58 -6.45 14.71 -28.55
CA MET A 58 -5.08 14.93 -29.02
C MET A 58 -4.72 16.42 -29.11
N HIS A 59 -5.67 17.34 -29.34
CA HIS A 59 -5.44 18.78 -29.17
C HIS A 59 -5.06 19.15 -27.73
N GLY A 60 -5.73 18.57 -26.74
CA GLY A 60 -5.35 18.73 -25.33
C GLY A 60 -3.93 18.23 -25.04
N VAL A 61 -3.49 17.16 -25.71
CA VAL A 61 -2.15 16.59 -25.59
C VAL A 61 -1.09 17.46 -26.31
N GLU A 62 -1.38 17.99 -27.51
CA GLU A 62 -0.52 18.97 -28.20
C GLU A 62 -0.30 20.22 -27.34
N LEU A 63 -1.36 20.74 -26.71
CA LEU A 63 -1.29 21.87 -25.78
C LEU A 63 -0.38 21.58 -24.59
N ALA A 64 -0.46 20.37 -24.03
CA ALA A 64 0.37 19.96 -22.91
C ALA A 64 1.84 19.73 -23.31
N PHE A 65 2.14 19.19 -24.50
CA PHE A 65 3.50 19.12 -25.02
C PHE A 65 4.13 20.51 -25.21
N ILE A 66 3.38 21.46 -25.77
CA ILE A 66 3.79 22.87 -25.91
C ILE A 66 4.08 23.51 -24.54
N LEU A 67 3.20 23.31 -23.55
CA LEU A 67 3.42 23.77 -22.18
C LEU A 67 4.65 23.14 -21.52
N MET A 68 4.93 21.85 -21.79
CA MET A 68 6.14 21.20 -21.30
C MET A 68 7.39 21.81 -21.92
N ALA A 69 7.40 22.08 -23.23
CA ALA A 69 8.52 22.69 -23.92
C ALA A 69 8.86 24.08 -23.34
N GLU A 70 7.85 24.91 -23.07
CA GLU A 70 8.01 26.20 -22.40
C GLU A 70 8.52 26.04 -20.96
N PHE A 71 7.94 25.17 -20.13
CA PHE A 71 8.37 25.00 -18.73
C PHE A 71 9.75 24.34 -18.58
N VAL A 72 10.16 23.51 -19.53
CA VAL A 72 11.54 23.01 -19.66
C VAL A 72 12.49 24.16 -20.02
N SER A 73 12.07 25.05 -20.92
CA SER A 73 12.89 26.18 -21.42
C SER A 73 12.95 27.40 -20.50
N ASP A 74 11.96 27.61 -19.62
CA ASP A 74 11.72 28.84 -18.85
C ASP A 74 12.99 29.48 -18.26
N SER A 75 13.32 30.71 -18.64
CA SER A 75 14.55 31.39 -18.22
C SER A 75 14.39 32.23 -16.95
N ARG A 76 13.19 32.27 -16.35
CA ARG A 76 12.90 33.07 -15.16
C ARG A 76 13.55 32.46 -13.90
N TYR A 77 14.57 33.12 -13.38
CA TYR A 77 15.32 32.70 -12.17
C TYR A 77 14.47 32.46 -10.90
N TYR A 78 13.23 32.95 -10.86
CA TYR A 78 12.28 32.81 -9.76
C TYR A 78 11.22 31.71 -9.99
N VAL A 79 11.28 30.97 -11.11
CA VAL A 79 10.39 29.84 -11.41
C VAL A 79 11.10 28.53 -11.09
N VAL A 80 10.50 27.73 -10.21
CA VAL A 80 10.95 26.35 -9.98
C VAL A 80 10.36 25.48 -11.08
N LYS A 81 11.16 25.14 -12.10
CA LYS A 81 10.70 24.37 -13.28
C LYS A 81 10.07 23.02 -12.91
N ARG A 82 10.75 22.26 -12.04
CA ARG A 82 10.47 20.84 -11.82
C ARG A 82 8.99 20.54 -11.47
N PRO A 83 8.34 21.19 -10.48
CA PRO A 83 6.93 20.93 -10.18
C PRO A 83 6.00 21.23 -11.36
N ARG A 84 6.27 22.28 -12.15
CA ARG A 84 5.49 22.59 -13.36
C ARG A 84 5.66 21.53 -14.45
N VAL A 85 6.88 21.00 -14.63
CA VAL A 85 7.16 19.94 -15.61
C VAL A 85 6.60 18.57 -15.17
N GLU A 86 6.66 18.24 -13.87
CA GLU A 86 6.02 17.02 -13.33
C GLU A 86 4.48 17.13 -13.41
N LEU A 87 3.89 18.29 -13.12
CA LEU A 87 2.45 18.56 -13.26
C LEU A 87 1.93 18.37 -14.70
N ILE A 88 2.63 18.91 -15.70
CA ILE A 88 2.26 18.71 -17.12
C ILE A 88 2.46 17.24 -17.55
N ALA A 89 3.43 16.53 -16.97
CA ALA A 89 3.60 15.10 -17.25
C ALA A 89 2.42 14.27 -16.73
N GLU A 90 1.91 14.61 -15.55
CA GLU A 90 0.76 13.95 -14.92
C GLU A 90 -0.54 14.26 -15.69
N ASP A 91 -0.71 15.49 -16.17
CA ASP A 91 -1.81 15.88 -17.08
C ASP A 91 -1.80 15.09 -18.40
N ILE A 92 -0.65 15.01 -19.10
CA ILE A 92 -0.53 14.23 -20.35
C ILE A 92 -0.91 12.76 -20.12
N VAL A 93 -0.45 12.15 -19.01
CA VAL A 93 -0.76 10.75 -18.69
C VAL A 93 -2.26 10.55 -18.42
N ALA A 94 -2.92 11.51 -17.76
CA ALA A 94 -4.36 11.47 -17.52
C ALA A 94 -5.16 11.60 -18.82
N GLN A 95 -4.78 12.54 -19.71
CA GLN A 95 -5.41 12.73 -21.02
C GLN A 95 -5.33 11.48 -21.90
N ILE A 96 -4.17 10.81 -21.93
CA ILE A 96 -3.96 9.56 -22.69
C ILE A 96 -4.86 8.44 -22.13
N GLY A 97 -4.90 8.26 -20.81
CA GLY A 97 -5.71 7.23 -20.17
C GLY A 97 -7.22 7.41 -20.41
N LEU A 98 -7.72 8.65 -20.34
CA LEU A 98 -9.11 8.97 -20.67
C LEU A 98 -9.44 8.74 -22.15
N LEU A 99 -8.51 9.05 -23.07
CA LEU A 99 -8.73 8.78 -24.49
C LEU A 99 -8.83 7.27 -24.76
N ALA A 100 -7.97 6.45 -24.14
CA ALA A 100 -8.07 5.00 -24.22
C ALA A 100 -9.39 4.48 -23.64
N GLU A 101 -9.81 4.93 -22.45
CA GLU A 101 -11.10 4.57 -21.85
C GLU A 101 -12.29 4.86 -22.79
N ILE A 102 -12.24 5.97 -23.54
CA ILE A 102 -13.30 6.31 -24.51
C ILE A 102 -13.26 5.41 -25.74
N ILE A 103 -12.07 5.20 -26.34
CA ILE A 103 -11.91 4.42 -27.57
C ILE A 103 -12.18 2.93 -27.34
N ASP A 104 -11.65 2.38 -26.25
CA ASP A 104 -11.85 0.99 -25.87
C ASP A 104 -13.30 0.77 -25.39
N GLY A 105 -13.94 1.79 -24.80
CA GLY A 105 -15.35 1.74 -24.39
C GLY A 105 -16.34 1.54 -25.54
N GLU A 106 -16.07 2.04 -26.75
CA GLU A 106 -16.97 1.80 -27.90
C GLU A 106 -16.88 0.35 -28.45
N LEU A 107 -15.88 -0.46 -28.07
CA LEU A 107 -15.87 -1.91 -28.38
C LEU A 107 -17.03 -2.65 -27.68
N GLU A 108 -17.38 -2.22 -26.47
CA GLU A 108 -18.47 -2.83 -25.70
C GLU A 108 -19.85 -2.52 -26.33
N ASP A 109 -19.96 -1.41 -27.08
CA ASP A 109 -21.15 -1.05 -27.85
C ASP A 109 -21.28 -1.87 -29.15
N ASP A 110 -20.18 -1.99 -29.93
CA ASP A 110 -20.19 -2.66 -31.24
C ASP A 110 -20.51 -4.17 -31.14
N THR A 111 -20.08 -4.83 -30.07
CA THR A 111 -20.18 -6.30 -29.90
C THR A 111 -21.59 -6.83 -29.55
N ILE A 112 -22.57 -5.95 -29.32
CA ILE A 112 -23.92 -6.35 -28.86
C ILE A 112 -24.94 -6.44 -30.01
N ASP A 113 -24.72 -5.77 -31.14
CA ASP A 113 -25.75 -5.51 -32.17
C ASP A 113 -25.62 -6.38 -33.44
N ASP A 114 -24.98 -7.56 -33.34
CA ASP A 114 -24.71 -8.51 -34.45
C ASP A 114 -24.01 -7.90 -35.69
N ARG A 115 -23.37 -6.74 -35.53
CA ARG A 115 -22.53 -6.09 -36.54
C ARG A 115 -21.18 -6.82 -36.60
N GLU A 116 -20.66 -7.04 -37.80
CA GLU A 116 -19.24 -7.41 -37.95
C GLU A 116 -18.39 -6.32 -37.28
N ASN A 117 -17.48 -6.69 -36.37
CA ASN A 117 -16.63 -5.75 -35.60
C ASN A 117 -16.21 -4.54 -36.45
N THR A 118 -16.75 -3.35 -36.20
CA THR A 118 -16.72 -2.27 -37.18
C THR A 118 -15.79 -1.11 -36.83
N HIS A 119 -15.67 -0.73 -35.54
CA HIS A 119 -15.20 0.61 -35.18
C HIS A 119 -14.16 0.70 -34.04
N SER A 120 -13.06 -0.07 -34.09
CA SER A 120 -11.98 0.06 -33.08
C SER A 120 -10.55 0.00 -33.61
N LEU A 121 -9.65 0.68 -32.89
CA LEU A 121 -8.22 0.82 -33.21
C LEU A 121 -7.38 -0.44 -32.90
N THR A 122 -8.02 -1.50 -32.40
CA THR A 122 -7.44 -2.83 -32.12
C THR A 122 -7.69 -3.87 -33.23
N GLN A 123 -8.38 -3.52 -34.32
CA GLN A 123 -8.68 -4.40 -35.46
C GLN A 123 -7.63 -4.29 -36.58
N ASP A 124 -7.38 -5.32 -37.39
CA ASP A 124 -6.38 -5.26 -38.47
C ASP A 124 -6.61 -4.09 -39.45
N PHE A 125 -5.65 -3.16 -39.57
CA PHE A 125 -5.80 -1.97 -40.41
C PHE A 125 -5.40 -2.19 -41.88
N PRO A 126 -6.23 -1.76 -42.86
CA PRO A 126 -7.44 -0.96 -42.72
C PRO A 126 -8.73 -1.80 -42.85
N PHE A 127 -9.71 -1.56 -41.96
CA PHE A 127 -11.08 -2.04 -42.09
C PHE A 127 -11.98 -1.03 -42.85
N ASP A 128 -13.24 -1.38 -43.14
CA ASP A 128 -14.15 -0.49 -43.87
C ASP A 128 -14.59 0.72 -43.03
N GLY A 129 -14.44 1.91 -43.61
CA GLY A 129 -14.65 3.17 -42.90
C GLY A 129 -13.56 3.52 -41.87
N ALA A 130 -12.44 2.79 -41.82
CA ALA A 130 -11.32 3.10 -40.92
C ALA A 130 -10.74 4.51 -41.16
N PRO A 131 -10.21 5.18 -40.11
CA PRO A 131 -9.50 6.45 -40.26
C PRO A 131 -8.31 6.35 -41.23
N PRO A 132 -8.00 7.41 -42.01
CA PRO A 132 -6.87 7.42 -42.93
C PRO A 132 -5.55 7.16 -42.22
N THR A 133 -4.78 6.21 -42.75
CA THR A 133 -3.39 5.93 -42.34
C THR A 133 -2.42 6.65 -43.26
N ALA A 134 -1.34 7.19 -42.71
CA ALA A 134 -0.27 7.84 -43.48
C ALA A 134 0.22 6.92 -44.61
N SER A 135 0.55 7.52 -45.77
CA SER A 135 0.85 6.83 -47.05
C SER A 135 2.06 5.87 -47.06
N SER A 136 2.68 5.60 -45.92
CA SER A 136 3.93 4.85 -45.81
C SER A 136 4.10 4.30 -44.39
N TYR A 137 4.19 2.97 -44.27
CA TYR A 137 4.50 2.20 -43.04
C TYR A 137 5.89 2.48 -42.43
N ASN A 138 6.58 3.55 -42.84
CA ASN A 138 7.91 3.88 -42.35
C ASN A 138 7.78 4.63 -41.04
N PHE A 139 8.37 4.08 -39.97
CA PHE A 139 8.48 4.72 -38.67
C PHE A 139 9.06 6.13 -38.75
N ASN A 140 10.02 6.38 -39.65
CA ASN A 140 10.62 7.70 -39.91
C ASN A 140 9.70 8.66 -40.71
N LYS A 141 8.39 8.44 -40.63
CA LYS A 141 7.29 9.30 -41.08
C LYS A 141 6.15 9.36 -40.04
N ALA A 142 6.33 8.73 -38.87
CA ALA A 142 5.48 8.88 -37.69
C ALA A 142 5.94 10.08 -36.83
N ARG A 143 6.33 11.16 -37.53
CA ARG A 143 6.61 12.50 -37.02
C ARG A 143 5.59 13.44 -37.62
N GLN A 144 4.58 13.80 -36.83
CA GLN A 144 3.41 14.56 -37.28
C GLN A 144 2.96 15.65 -36.30
N SER A 145 3.53 15.71 -35.09
CA SER A 145 3.22 16.72 -34.07
C SER A 145 4.25 17.85 -34.05
N PRO A 146 3.90 19.09 -34.45
CA PRO A 146 4.78 20.24 -34.26
C PRO A 146 4.99 20.58 -32.78
N ALA A 147 4.07 20.17 -31.88
CA ALA A 147 4.26 20.31 -30.44
C ALA A 147 5.39 19.41 -29.90
N LEU A 148 5.49 18.17 -30.38
CA LEU A 148 6.61 17.29 -30.03
C LEU A 148 7.93 17.76 -30.64
N ASP A 149 7.94 18.36 -31.83
CA ASP A 149 9.15 18.99 -32.37
C ASP A 149 9.65 20.12 -31.46
N MET A 150 8.76 21.00 -31.01
CA MET A 150 9.08 22.05 -30.04
C MET A 150 9.62 21.48 -28.71
N LEU A 151 9.11 20.33 -28.26
CA LEU A 151 9.59 19.64 -27.05
C LEU A 151 10.96 18.94 -27.26
N VAL A 152 11.20 18.34 -28.43
CA VAL A 152 12.51 17.81 -28.85
C VAL A 152 13.56 18.91 -28.82
N ASP A 153 13.28 20.06 -29.43
CA ASP A 153 14.18 21.22 -29.44
C ASP A 153 14.43 21.76 -28.02
N ALA A 154 13.36 21.94 -27.21
CA ALA A 154 13.49 22.41 -25.83
C ALA A 154 14.39 21.50 -24.98
N ILE A 155 14.16 20.18 -25.02
CA ILE A 155 14.98 19.20 -24.30
C ILE A 155 16.42 19.21 -24.81
N THR A 156 16.63 19.20 -26.13
CA THR A 156 17.97 19.21 -26.75
C THR A 156 18.80 20.39 -26.28
N ASN A 157 18.21 21.59 -26.23
CA ASN A 157 18.91 22.82 -25.84
C ASN A 157 19.25 22.90 -24.35
N VAL A 158 18.44 22.33 -23.44
CA VAL A 158 18.69 22.43 -21.98
C VAL A 158 19.34 21.20 -21.36
N TYR A 159 19.12 19.98 -21.84
CA TYR A 159 19.39 18.75 -21.08
C TYR A 159 20.86 18.60 -20.66
N GLY A 160 21.81 18.94 -21.55
CA GLY A 160 23.24 18.92 -21.25
C GLY A 160 23.69 19.95 -20.19
N ASN A 161 22.88 20.98 -19.94
CA ASN A 161 23.13 22.05 -18.96
C ASN A 161 22.39 21.85 -17.62
N LEU A 162 21.47 20.88 -17.53
CA LEU A 162 20.76 20.54 -16.30
C LEU A 162 21.66 19.82 -15.29
N SER A 163 21.41 19.99 -13.99
CA SER A 163 22.09 19.21 -12.96
C SER A 163 21.64 17.74 -12.97
N GLY A 164 22.47 16.82 -12.47
CA GLY A 164 22.15 15.38 -12.43
C GLY A 164 20.77 15.03 -11.83
N PRO A 165 20.32 15.66 -10.71
CA PRO A 165 18.96 15.48 -10.18
C PRO A 165 17.85 15.98 -11.13
N GLU A 166 18.08 17.05 -11.88
CA GLU A 166 17.13 17.58 -12.87
C GLU A 166 17.07 16.70 -14.12
N GLN A 167 18.23 16.24 -14.62
CA GLN A 167 18.30 15.23 -15.70
C GLN A 167 17.54 13.96 -15.31
N TYR A 168 17.74 13.44 -14.08
CA TYR A 168 16.98 12.29 -13.59
C TYR A 168 15.47 12.56 -13.47
N SER A 169 15.09 13.78 -13.04
CA SER A 169 13.69 14.19 -12.95
C SER A 169 13.01 14.28 -14.33
N LEU A 170 13.68 14.85 -15.32
CA LEU A 170 13.18 14.93 -16.70
C LEU A 170 13.15 13.53 -17.34
N LYS A 171 14.15 12.69 -17.08
CA LYS A 171 14.16 11.27 -17.49
C LYS A 171 13.01 10.46 -16.87
N LYS A 172 12.63 10.73 -15.61
CA LYS A 172 11.40 10.18 -14.98
C LYS A 172 10.16 10.64 -15.76
N VAL A 173 10.03 11.95 -16.01
CA VAL A 173 8.88 12.53 -16.73
C VAL A 173 8.69 11.93 -18.12
N ILE A 174 9.74 11.91 -18.95
CA ILE A 174 9.67 11.37 -20.32
C ILE A 174 9.39 9.84 -20.31
N ARG A 175 9.96 9.10 -19.34
CA ARG A 175 9.64 7.68 -19.14
C ARG A 175 8.16 7.45 -18.77
N ASN A 176 7.57 8.30 -17.93
CA ASN A 176 6.18 8.18 -17.53
C ASN A 176 5.23 8.48 -18.71
N ILE A 177 5.43 9.59 -19.43
CA ILE A 177 4.63 9.97 -20.60
C ILE A 177 4.68 8.88 -21.67
N THR A 178 5.89 8.52 -22.11
CA THR A 178 6.05 7.54 -23.20
C THR A 178 5.74 6.11 -22.76
N GLY A 179 5.81 5.83 -21.45
CA GLY A 179 5.27 4.62 -20.86
C GLY A 179 3.74 4.57 -20.99
N ALA A 180 3.03 5.66 -20.67
CA ALA A 180 1.58 5.72 -20.84
C ALA A 180 1.15 5.54 -22.30
N PHE A 181 1.79 6.21 -23.26
CA PHE A 181 1.56 5.96 -24.70
C PHE A 181 1.70 4.47 -25.05
N GLN A 182 2.73 3.80 -24.54
CA GLN A 182 2.94 2.37 -24.79
C GLN A 182 1.95 1.46 -24.03
N THR A 183 1.50 1.85 -22.83
CA THR A 183 0.54 1.07 -22.03
C THR A 183 -0.88 1.16 -22.59
N TYR A 184 -1.29 2.33 -23.08
CA TYR A 184 -2.66 2.59 -23.51
C TYR A 184 -2.89 2.39 -25.02
N PHE A 185 -1.88 2.65 -25.87
CA PHE A 185 -2.00 2.52 -27.33
C PHE A 185 -1.06 1.44 -27.92
N GLY A 186 -0.36 0.68 -27.06
CA GLY A 186 0.54 -0.39 -27.49
C GLY A 186 -0.19 -1.51 -28.21
N ASP A 187 -1.29 -2.00 -27.61
CA ASP A 187 -2.09 -3.13 -28.09
C ASP A 187 -3.06 -2.76 -29.25
N TRP A 188 -3.10 -1.49 -29.66
CA TRP A 188 -3.75 -1.06 -30.90
C TRP A 188 -2.95 -1.57 -32.11
N THR A 189 -3.61 -1.93 -33.20
CA THR A 189 -2.99 -2.45 -34.44
C THR A 189 -2.44 -1.35 -35.35
N VAL A 190 -2.85 -0.11 -35.10
CA VAL A 190 -2.36 1.11 -35.77
C VAL A 190 -1.60 1.97 -34.77
N GLY A 191 -0.51 2.59 -35.21
CA GLY A 191 0.19 3.60 -34.43
C GLY A 191 -0.48 4.98 -34.54
N ILE A 192 -0.30 5.82 -33.52
CA ILE A 192 -0.84 7.19 -33.47
C ILE A 192 -0.24 8.07 -34.55
N GLY A 193 1.01 7.82 -34.95
CA GLY A 193 1.77 8.66 -35.88
C GLY A 193 2.66 9.69 -35.19
N LEU A 194 3.05 9.43 -33.94
CA LEU A 194 3.92 10.25 -33.06
C LEU A 194 5.15 9.49 -32.55
N GLU A 195 5.20 8.18 -32.74
CA GLU A 195 6.10 7.25 -32.06
C GLU A 195 7.58 7.48 -32.38
N GLU A 196 7.87 8.10 -33.53
CA GLU A 196 9.21 8.58 -33.91
C GLU A 196 9.70 9.64 -32.92
N GLN A 197 8.90 10.70 -32.74
CA GLN A 197 9.22 11.84 -31.88
C GLN A 197 9.22 11.44 -30.41
N LEU A 198 8.29 10.56 -30.00
CA LEU A 198 8.27 9.95 -28.66
C LEU A 198 9.51 9.06 -28.42
N SER A 199 10.12 8.49 -29.46
CA SER A 199 11.38 7.75 -29.36
C SER A 199 12.61 8.66 -29.34
N GLU A 200 12.56 9.79 -30.04
CA GLU A 200 13.61 10.81 -30.04
C GLU A 200 13.75 11.47 -28.65
N ILE A 201 12.66 11.96 -28.05
CA ILE A 201 12.71 12.53 -26.69
C ILE A 201 13.21 11.52 -25.64
N ARG A 202 12.96 10.21 -25.85
CA ARG A 202 13.52 9.14 -25.02
C ARG A 202 15.03 9.01 -25.19
N GLN A 203 15.53 8.99 -26.43
CA GLN A 203 16.97 8.93 -26.70
C GLN A 203 17.71 10.15 -26.12
N LEU A 204 17.14 11.36 -26.23
CA LEU A 204 17.71 12.59 -25.65
C LEU A 204 17.95 12.49 -24.14
N VAL A 205 17.06 11.84 -23.39
CA VAL A 205 17.23 11.59 -21.93
C VAL A 205 17.92 10.26 -21.62
N GLY A 206 18.47 9.57 -22.63
CA GLY A 206 19.17 8.29 -22.49
C GLY A 206 18.27 7.12 -22.06
N LEU A 207 17.00 7.11 -22.49
CA LEU A 207 16.13 5.94 -22.46
C LEU A 207 16.23 5.22 -23.82
N PRO A 208 16.01 3.89 -23.89
CA PRO A 208 15.86 3.20 -25.16
C PRO A 208 14.63 3.75 -25.92
N PRO A 209 14.63 3.75 -27.27
CA PRO A 209 13.45 4.13 -28.06
C PRO A 209 12.23 3.23 -27.76
N LEU A 210 11.06 3.59 -28.31
CA LEU A 210 9.91 2.69 -28.29
C LEU A 210 10.19 1.46 -29.16
N LYS A 211 9.48 0.35 -28.90
CA LYS A 211 9.51 -0.83 -29.77
C LYS A 211 8.80 -0.48 -31.08
N VAL A 212 9.42 -0.82 -32.21
CA VAL A 212 8.85 -0.59 -33.54
C VAL A 212 8.36 -1.93 -34.10
N GLU A 213 7.08 -2.00 -34.43
CA GLU A 213 6.48 -3.19 -35.03
C GLU A 213 6.59 -3.13 -36.56
N PHE A 214 7.22 -4.14 -37.15
CA PHE A 214 7.56 -4.14 -38.56
C PHE A 214 6.30 -4.32 -39.42
N GLY A 215 5.97 -3.30 -40.21
CA GLY A 215 4.78 -3.29 -41.07
C GLY A 215 3.51 -2.71 -40.43
N ARG A 216 3.57 -2.26 -39.16
CA ARG A 216 2.46 -1.52 -38.52
C ARG A 216 2.17 -0.24 -39.31
N ARG A 217 0.88 0.06 -39.52
CA ARG A 217 0.43 1.34 -40.09
C ARG A 217 0.43 2.41 -39.00
N TYR A 218 0.51 3.68 -39.41
CA TYR A 218 0.35 4.82 -38.53
C TYR A 218 -0.80 5.68 -39.05
N LEU A 219 -1.62 6.24 -38.17
CA LEU A 219 -2.67 7.19 -38.53
C LEU A 219 -2.08 8.40 -39.26
N ASP A 220 -2.83 8.99 -40.19
CA ASP A 220 -2.52 10.32 -40.74
C ASP A 220 -2.95 11.38 -39.71
N TYR A 221 -2.21 11.41 -38.60
CA TYR A 221 -2.38 12.36 -37.49
C TYR A 221 -2.41 13.80 -37.98
N LYS A 222 -1.63 14.11 -39.03
CA LYS A 222 -1.61 15.44 -39.64
C LYS A 222 -2.92 15.80 -40.33
N ALA A 223 -3.60 14.87 -40.99
CA ALA A 223 -4.90 15.09 -41.61
C ALA A 223 -6.07 15.03 -40.61
N LEU A 224 -6.02 14.09 -39.65
CA LEU A 224 -7.04 13.86 -38.61
C LEU A 224 -7.03 14.96 -37.54
N VAL A 225 -5.93 15.07 -36.80
CA VAL A 225 -5.82 16.01 -35.66
C VAL A 225 -5.48 17.41 -36.13
N ARG A 226 -4.85 17.58 -37.30
CA ARG A 226 -4.45 18.91 -37.85
C ARG A 226 -3.69 19.75 -36.80
N PRO A 227 -2.66 19.20 -36.13
CA PRO A 227 -2.05 19.82 -34.95
C PRO A 227 -1.35 21.16 -35.22
N HIS A 228 -1.09 21.50 -36.49
CA HIS A 228 -0.67 22.83 -36.90
C HIS A 228 -1.67 23.92 -36.44
N VAL A 229 -2.98 23.63 -36.41
CA VAL A 229 -4.00 24.56 -35.91
C VAL A 229 -3.75 24.94 -34.45
N ILE A 230 -3.31 24.01 -33.61
CA ILE A 230 -2.92 24.29 -32.21
C ILE A 230 -1.67 25.16 -32.18
N MET A 231 -0.64 24.81 -32.96
CA MET A 231 0.59 25.61 -33.04
C MET A 231 0.34 27.04 -33.55
N ASP A 232 -0.58 27.21 -34.50
CA ASP A 232 -1.02 28.50 -35.05
C ASP A 232 -1.72 29.39 -34.00
N THR A 233 -2.36 28.81 -32.98
CA THR A 233 -2.90 29.59 -31.85
C THR A 233 -1.82 30.30 -31.03
N PHE A 234 -0.57 29.81 -31.10
CA PHE A 234 0.58 30.33 -30.37
C PHE A 234 1.49 31.20 -31.23
N GLN A 235 2.00 30.67 -32.35
CA GLN A 235 3.06 31.32 -33.13
C GLN A 235 2.63 32.67 -33.75
N ASN A 236 1.34 32.86 -33.95
CA ASN A 236 0.77 34.08 -34.54
C ASN A 236 0.39 35.17 -33.49
N LYS A 237 0.81 35.04 -32.22
CA LYS A 237 0.46 35.98 -31.14
C LYS A 237 1.69 36.44 -30.35
N ILE A 238 1.69 37.72 -29.96
CA ILE A 238 2.69 38.32 -29.06
C ILE A 238 2.13 38.28 -27.64
N TYR A 239 2.89 37.68 -26.71
CA TYR A 239 2.50 37.50 -25.32
C TYR A 239 3.09 38.59 -24.43
N GLU A 240 2.29 39.60 -24.06
CA GLU A 240 2.75 40.72 -23.22
C GLU A 240 2.91 40.33 -21.72
N HIS A 241 2.22 39.26 -21.26
CA HIS A 241 2.27 38.78 -19.87
C HIS A 241 2.79 37.35 -19.77
N THR A 242 3.72 37.12 -18.84
CA THR A 242 4.46 35.85 -18.64
C THR A 242 3.66 34.66 -18.11
N GLU A 243 2.35 34.82 -17.91
CA GLU A 243 1.41 33.74 -17.56
C GLU A 243 0.20 33.69 -18.51
N ASP A 244 0.09 34.59 -19.51
CA ASP A 244 -1.02 34.59 -20.48
C ASP A 244 -1.05 33.29 -21.27
N PHE A 245 0.10 32.88 -21.79
CA PHE A 245 0.31 31.62 -22.49
C PHE A 245 -0.25 30.41 -21.71
N PHE A 246 0.15 30.25 -20.44
CA PHE A 246 -0.29 29.13 -19.61
C PHE A 246 -1.78 29.22 -19.26
N PHE A 247 -2.27 30.42 -18.94
CA PHE A 247 -3.68 30.66 -18.65
C PHE A 247 -4.58 30.31 -19.84
N ARG A 248 -4.18 30.70 -21.06
CA ARG A 248 -4.87 30.38 -22.31
C ARG A 248 -4.88 28.89 -22.60
N SER A 249 -3.72 28.23 -22.54
CA SER A 249 -3.58 26.81 -22.90
C SER A 249 -4.43 25.90 -22.03
N VAL A 250 -4.50 26.13 -20.71
CA VAL A 250 -5.37 25.35 -19.81
C VAL A 250 -6.86 25.64 -20.06
N HIS A 251 -7.25 26.87 -20.41
CA HIS A 251 -8.63 27.13 -20.81
C HIS A 251 -9.00 26.47 -22.14
N LEU A 252 -8.09 26.43 -23.12
CA LEU A 252 -8.33 25.72 -24.39
C LEU A 252 -8.39 24.20 -24.20
N GLY A 253 -7.50 23.62 -23.39
CA GLY A 253 -7.56 22.20 -22.98
C GLY A 253 -8.84 21.87 -22.20
N THR A 254 -9.34 22.81 -21.38
CA THR A 254 -10.65 22.73 -20.72
C THR A 254 -11.78 22.67 -21.73
N GLU A 255 -11.76 23.46 -22.81
CA GLU A 255 -12.77 23.34 -23.88
C GLU A 255 -12.68 22.01 -24.63
N CYS A 256 -11.48 21.52 -24.95
CA CYS A 256 -11.29 20.22 -25.62
C CYS A 256 -11.99 19.09 -24.85
N TRP A 257 -11.74 18.98 -23.54
CA TRP A 257 -12.32 17.92 -22.72
C TRP A 257 -13.76 18.20 -22.28
N ALA A 258 -14.20 19.46 -22.20
CA ALA A 258 -15.61 19.80 -21.99
C ALA A 258 -16.47 19.49 -23.23
N PHE A 259 -15.93 19.64 -24.44
CA PHE A 259 -16.56 19.16 -25.68
C PHE A 259 -16.71 17.63 -25.65
N ILE A 260 -15.65 16.88 -25.33
CA ILE A 260 -15.71 15.41 -25.24
C ILE A 260 -16.72 14.96 -24.18
N ALA A 261 -16.73 15.57 -23.00
CA ALA A 261 -17.72 15.26 -21.96
C ALA A 261 -19.16 15.44 -22.47
N LEU A 262 -19.45 16.50 -23.22
CA LEU A 262 -20.76 16.71 -23.85
C LEU A 262 -21.06 15.65 -24.94
N GLN A 263 -20.07 15.22 -25.73
CA GLN A 263 -20.25 14.14 -26.71
C GLN A 263 -20.60 12.81 -26.03
N ARG A 264 -19.90 12.40 -24.97
CA ARG A 264 -20.26 11.18 -24.22
C ARG A 264 -21.68 11.25 -23.65
N LEU A 265 -22.12 12.43 -23.21
CA LEU A 265 -23.50 12.64 -22.76
C LEU A 265 -24.54 12.67 -23.89
N ASP A 266 -24.14 12.86 -25.14
CA ASP A 266 -25.03 12.67 -26.28
C ASP A 266 -25.05 11.22 -26.77
N SER A 267 -23.91 10.50 -26.75
CA SER A 267 -23.88 9.03 -26.91
C SER A 267 -24.80 8.35 -25.89
N ALA A 268 -24.80 8.79 -24.62
CA ALA A 268 -25.74 8.32 -23.60
C ALA A 268 -27.22 8.47 -23.99
N LYS A 269 -27.59 9.59 -24.65
CA LYS A 269 -28.96 9.80 -25.15
C LYS A 269 -29.24 8.97 -26.41
N LYS A 270 -28.26 8.85 -27.32
CA LYS A 270 -28.32 8.05 -28.55
C LYS A 270 -28.56 6.57 -28.22
N GLN A 271 -27.88 6.03 -27.21
CA GLN A 271 -28.07 4.65 -26.71
C GLN A 271 -29.49 4.41 -26.18
N LEU A 272 -30.06 5.35 -25.41
CA LEU A 272 -31.44 5.24 -24.93
C LEU A 272 -32.47 5.42 -26.05
N ALA A 273 -32.34 6.46 -26.86
CA ALA A 273 -33.32 6.85 -27.87
C ALA A 273 -33.37 5.91 -29.08
N THR A 274 -32.23 5.30 -29.45
CA THR A 274 -32.16 4.39 -30.61
C THR A 274 -32.33 2.93 -30.20
N TYR A 275 -31.72 2.49 -29.09
CA TYR A 275 -31.60 1.07 -28.73
C TYR A 275 -32.19 0.71 -27.36
N SER A 276 -32.56 1.69 -26.53
CA SER A 276 -32.93 1.47 -25.11
C SER A 276 -31.83 0.76 -24.28
N HIS A 277 -30.56 0.94 -24.64
CA HIS A 277 -29.43 0.27 -23.99
C HIS A 277 -28.98 1.01 -22.72
N TRP A 278 -29.66 0.73 -21.60
CA TRP A 278 -29.45 1.41 -20.31
C TRP A 278 -28.06 1.21 -19.69
N HIS A 279 -27.41 0.05 -19.91
CA HIS A 279 -26.05 -0.19 -19.40
C HIS A 279 -25.00 0.62 -20.17
N ASN A 280 -25.05 0.60 -21.50
CA ASN A 280 -24.18 1.38 -22.39
C ASN A 280 -24.35 2.88 -22.15
N ALA A 281 -25.61 3.34 -22.04
CA ALA A 281 -25.92 4.72 -21.65
C ALA A 281 -25.36 5.10 -20.27
N ALA A 282 -25.32 4.18 -19.30
CA ALA A 282 -24.69 4.38 -18.01
C ALA A 282 -23.15 4.42 -18.10
N ALA A 283 -22.55 3.58 -18.95
CA ALA A 283 -21.10 3.56 -19.19
C ALA A 283 -20.61 4.87 -19.80
N HIS A 284 -21.31 5.41 -20.81
CA HIS A 284 -20.98 6.74 -21.35
C HIS A 284 -21.10 7.87 -20.30
N ILE A 285 -22.07 7.79 -19.38
CA ILE A 285 -22.22 8.76 -18.26
C ILE A 285 -21.09 8.62 -17.24
N LEU A 286 -20.61 7.40 -16.97
CA LEU A 286 -19.42 7.17 -16.13
C LEU A 286 -18.15 7.71 -16.78
N SER A 287 -17.96 7.49 -18.08
CA SER A 287 -16.86 8.09 -18.85
C SER A 287 -16.90 9.62 -18.79
N ALA A 288 -18.07 10.24 -18.98
CA ALA A 288 -18.25 11.68 -18.75
C ALA A 288 -17.95 12.11 -17.30
N THR A 289 -18.22 11.26 -16.30
CA THR A 289 -17.91 11.52 -14.88
C THR A 289 -16.40 11.55 -14.62
N HIS A 290 -15.64 10.65 -15.25
CA HIS A 290 -14.18 10.65 -15.16
C HIS A 290 -13.60 11.91 -15.81
N ILE A 291 -14.07 12.28 -17.01
CA ILE A 291 -13.65 13.52 -17.70
C ILE A 291 -13.97 14.75 -16.84
N LEU A 292 -15.15 14.85 -16.21
CA LEU A 292 -15.50 15.96 -15.32
C LEU A 292 -14.60 16.04 -14.08
N SER A 293 -14.18 14.89 -13.55
CA SER A 293 -13.26 14.81 -12.42
C SER A 293 -11.86 15.27 -12.80
N TYR A 294 -11.36 14.85 -13.97
CA TYR A 294 -10.11 15.28 -14.58
C TYR A 294 -10.12 16.77 -14.96
N LEU A 295 -11.19 17.28 -15.58
CA LEU A 295 -11.34 18.70 -15.93
C LEU A 295 -11.12 19.61 -14.71
N GLY A 296 -11.56 19.14 -13.53
CA GLY A 296 -11.31 19.80 -12.27
C GLY A 296 -9.84 19.81 -11.83
N ASP A 297 -9.07 18.74 -12.09
CA ASP A 297 -7.62 18.71 -11.83
C ASP A 297 -6.83 19.51 -12.87
N HIS A 298 -7.26 19.45 -14.13
CA HIS A 298 -6.69 20.23 -15.24
C HIS A 298 -6.76 21.74 -14.95
N ILE A 299 -7.93 22.27 -14.56
CA ILE A 299 -8.01 23.69 -14.17
C ILE A 299 -7.21 24.00 -12.89
N MET A 300 -7.06 23.05 -11.97
CA MET A 300 -6.25 23.24 -10.75
C MET A 300 -4.76 23.45 -11.06
N MET A 301 -4.26 23.04 -12.23
CA MET A 301 -2.90 23.33 -12.70
C MET A 301 -2.58 24.84 -12.69
N LEU A 302 -3.59 25.70 -12.91
CA LEU A 302 -3.45 27.15 -12.86
C LEU A 302 -3.05 27.68 -11.47
N THR A 303 -3.07 26.87 -10.41
CA THR A 303 -2.44 27.22 -9.12
C THR A 303 -0.91 27.29 -9.17
N SER A 304 -0.25 26.70 -10.19
CA SER A 304 1.20 26.86 -10.39
C SER A 304 1.59 28.14 -11.13
N MET A 305 0.65 29.03 -11.46
CA MET A 305 0.96 30.37 -12.00
C MET A 305 1.75 31.22 -10.99
N ILE A 306 2.69 32.04 -11.47
CA ILE A 306 3.32 33.04 -10.60
C ILE A 306 2.29 34.15 -10.30
N LEU A 307 1.77 34.17 -9.07
CA LEU A 307 0.68 35.06 -8.64
C LEU A 307 0.89 36.54 -9.00
N ARG A 308 2.11 37.06 -8.80
CA ARG A 308 2.49 38.44 -9.14
C ARG A 308 2.26 38.76 -10.63
N ASP A 309 2.51 37.79 -11.49
CA ASP A 309 2.51 37.95 -12.95
C ASP A 309 1.09 37.73 -13.49
N TYR A 310 0.39 36.71 -12.99
CA TYR A 310 -1.05 36.53 -13.25
C TYR A 310 -1.89 37.73 -12.81
N LEU A 311 -1.59 38.37 -11.67
CA LEU A 311 -2.33 39.56 -11.22
C LEU A 311 -2.17 40.79 -12.13
N ARG A 312 -1.20 40.81 -13.04
CA ARG A 312 -1.11 41.83 -14.11
C ARG A 312 -2.09 41.49 -15.22
N LEU A 313 -1.95 40.29 -15.79
CA LEU A 313 -2.85 39.75 -16.81
C LEU A 313 -4.34 39.87 -16.41
N LYS A 314 -4.67 39.55 -15.14
CA LYS A 314 -6.03 39.62 -14.59
C LYS A 314 -6.71 40.98 -14.79
N VAL A 315 -5.94 42.07 -14.81
CA VAL A 315 -6.49 43.43 -15.01
C VAL A 315 -6.93 43.61 -16.47
N GLU A 316 -6.11 43.18 -17.42
CA GLU A 316 -6.29 43.46 -18.84
C GLU A 316 -7.29 42.51 -19.52
N ILE A 317 -7.44 41.28 -19.03
CA ILE A 317 -8.52 40.38 -19.48
C ILE A 317 -9.92 40.83 -18.99
N GLU A 318 -10.01 41.74 -18.01
CA GLU A 318 -11.17 42.43 -17.35
C GLU A 318 -12.40 41.60 -16.88
N GLY A 319 -12.62 40.43 -17.47
CA GLY A 319 -13.83 39.62 -17.39
C GLY A 319 -13.69 38.28 -18.10
N THR A 320 -12.85 38.23 -19.14
CA THR A 320 -12.59 37.06 -19.97
C THR A 320 -11.87 35.98 -19.16
N SER A 321 -12.59 34.88 -18.93
CA SER A 321 -12.23 33.73 -18.10
C SER A 321 -13.23 32.60 -18.44
N GLY A 322 -13.15 31.43 -17.81
CA GLY A 322 -14.11 30.32 -18.03
C GLY A 322 -15.62 30.67 -17.93
N GLU A 323 -16.00 31.84 -17.39
CA GLU A 323 -17.36 32.40 -17.55
C GLU A 323 -17.77 32.63 -19.02
N GLY A 324 -16.81 32.74 -19.94
CA GLY A 324 -17.07 32.84 -21.38
C GLY A 324 -17.46 31.52 -22.02
N SER A 325 -16.94 30.39 -21.53
CA SER A 325 -17.12 29.04 -22.10
C SER A 325 -18.56 28.72 -22.47
N SER A 326 -18.75 28.15 -23.66
CA SER A 326 -20.03 27.62 -24.12
C SER A 326 -20.24 26.19 -23.62
N HIS A 327 -19.22 25.33 -23.71
CA HIS A 327 -19.31 23.94 -23.27
C HIS A 327 -19.54 23.83 -21.76
N VAL A 328 -18.73 24.53 -20.95
CA VAL A 328 -18.79 24.42 -19.46
C VAL A 328 -20.10 24.95 -18.87
N LYS A 329 -20.78 25.90 -19.54
CA LYS A 329 -22.14 26.33 -19.19
C LYS A 329 -23.17 25.22 -19.46
N ASN A 330 -23.06 24.57 -20.61
CA ASN A 330 -24.02 23.57 -21.06
C ASN A 330 -23.95 22.27 -20.24
N LEU A 331 -22.80 21.94 -19.62
CA LEU A 331 -22.63 20.74 -18.78
C LEU A 331 -23.76 20.55 -17.76
N ARG A 332 -24.06 21.55 -16.92
CA ARG A 332 -25.08 21.39 -15.86
C ARG A 332 -26.48 21.15 -16.42
N GLN A 333 -26.89 21.90 -17.44
CA GLN A 333 -28.19 21.70 -18.07
C GLN A 333 -28.27 20.34 -18.80
N THR A 334 -27.19 19.92 -19.44
CA THR A 334 -27.09 18.63 -20.15
C THR A 334 -27.19 17.46 -19.18
N VAL A 335 -26.54 17.53 -18.01
CA VAL A 335 -26.63 16.50 -16.97
C VAL A 335 -28.03 16.48 -16.34
N GLN A 336 -28.62 17.64 -16.03
CA GLN A 336 -29.93 17.72 -15.36
C GLN A 336 -31.06 17.02 -16.14
N VAL A 337 -31.04 17.02 -17.48
CA VAL A 337 -32.09 16.37 -18.29
C VAL A 337 -31.94 14.84 -18.42
N LEU A 338 -30.83 14.25 -17.96
CA LEU A 338 -30.58 12.79 -18.05
C LEU A 338 -31.48 11.97 -17.12
N ILE A 339 -32.13 12.58 -16.12
CA ILE A 339 -33.10 11.88 -15.27
C ILE A 339 -34.44 11.65 -15.99
N ASN A 340 -34.77 12.43 -17.02
CA ASN A 340 -36.07 12.41 -17.67
C ASN A 340 -36.41 11.05 -18.34
N PRO A 341 -35.51 10.40 -19.11
CA PRO A 341 -35.79 9.08 -19.68
C PRO A 341 -36.01 8.02 -18.60
N LEU A 342 -35.23 8.05 -17.51
CA LEU A 342 -35.37 7.13 -16.39
C LEU A 342 -36.77 7.26 -15.75
N MET A 343 -37.21 8.49 -15.47
CA MET A 343 -38.53 8.70 -14.86
C MET A 343 -39.68 8.37 -15.81
N GLN A 344 -39.54 8.64 -17.12
CA GLN A 344 -40.51 8.18 -18.11
C GLN A 344 -40.62 6.65 -18.09
N ARG A 345 -39.48 5.94 -18.14
CA ARG A 345 -39.48 4.47 -18.19
C ARG A 345 -40.00 3.83 -16.91
N LEU A 346 -39.79 4.45 -15.75
CA LEU A 346 -40.37 4.00 -14.50
C LEU A 346 -41.90 4.17 -14.46
N ARG A 347 -42.44 5.30 -14.97
CA ARG A 347 -43.90 5.50 -15.11
C ARG A 347 -44.54 4.45 -16.03
N GLU A 348 -43.90 4.15 -17.16
CA GLU A 348 -44.34 3.12 -18.10
C GLU A 348 -44.42 1.72 -17.45
N LEU A 349 -43.44 1.36 -16.62
CA LEU A 349 -43.39 0.06 -15.92
C LEU A 349 -44.37 -0.04 -14.74
N ASP A 350 -44.71 1.09 -14.14
CA ASP A 350 -45.67 1.22 -13.04
C ASP A 350 -47.14 1.24 -13.53
N GLY A 351 -47.36 1.42 -14.83
CA GLY A 351 -48.69 1.54 -15.46
C GLY A 351 -49.33 2.93 -15.32
N SER A 352 -48.59 3.91 -14.79
CA SER A 352 -49.05 5.28 -14.57
C SER A 352 -49.02 6.06 -15.88
N SER A 353 -50.21 6.48 -16.35
CA SER A 353 -50.36 7.27 -17.59
C SER A 353 -50.03 8.74 -17.33
N PRO A 354 -49.34 9.44 -18.25
CA PRO A 354 -48.96 10.84 -18.05
C PRO A 354 -50.18 11.76 -18.02
N THR A 355 -50.50 12.29 -16.85
CA THR A 355 -51.49 13.37 -16.68
C THR A 355 -50.96 14.67 -17.32
N PRO A 356 -51.73 15.35 -18.19
CA PRO A 356 -51.35 16.67 -18.70
C PRO A 356 -51.19 17.66 -17.55
N HIS A 357 -50.17 18.52 -17.62
CA HIS A 357 -49.86 19.50 -16.58
C HIS A 357 -51.08 20.33 -16.14
N ASP A 358 -51.40 20.32 -14.84
CA ASP A 358 -51.98 21.49 -14.18
C ASP A 358 -51.47 21.64 -12.73
N THR A 359 -51.15 22.88 -12.40
CA THR A 359 -50.71 23.51 -11.15
C THR A 359 -50.74 22.72 -9.82
N GLY A 360 -49.60 22.13 -9.41
CA GLY A 360 -49.40 21.65 -8.03
C GLY A 360 -47.97 21.23 -7.66
N ASP A 361 -47.19 22.14 -7.07
CA ASP A 361 -45.73 21.98 -6.75
C ASP A 361 -45.45 21.04 -5.54
N SER A 362 -46.12 19.88 -5.48
CA SER A 362 -46.01 18.92 -4.36
C SER A 362 -46.17 17.44 -4.74
N ASP A 363 -47.03 17.10 -5.71
CA ASP A 363 -47.44 15.71 -5.98
C ASP A 363 -46.46 14.98 -6.92
N ASP A 364 -46.03 15.62 -8.02
CA ASP A 364 -45.02 15.10 -8.96
C ASP A 364 -43.76 14.58 -8.22
N GLY A 365 -43.27 15.35 -7.25
CA GLY A 365 -42.08 14.98 -6.47
C GLY A 365 -42.30 13.76 -5.57
N GLU A 366 -43.53 13.49 -5.13
CA GLU A 366 -43.86 12.29 -4.34
C GLU A 366 -43.94 11.04 -5.24
N GLU A 367 -44.53 11.18 -6.43
CA GLU A 367 -44.55 10.11 -7.44
C GLU A 367 -43.12 9.72 -7.85
N GLU A 368 -42.25 10.68 -8.16
CA GLU A 368 -40.86 10.39 -8.53
C GLU A 368 -40.10 9.64 -7.44
N ARG A 369 -40.25 10.06 -6.17
CA ARG A 369 -39.64 9.37 -5.02
C ARG A 369 -40.16 7.95 -4.87
N ARG A 370 -41.47 7.72 -5.04
CA ARG A 370 -42.08 6.38 -4.98
C ARG A 370 -41.51 5.44 -6.06
N LEU A 371 -41.40 5.94 -7.29
CA LEU A 371 -40.87 5.19 -8.44
C LEU A 371 -39.39 4.84 -8.25
N LEU A 372 -38.57 5.80 -7.82
CA LEU A 372 -37.16 5.59 -7.52
C LEU A 372 -36.96 4.65 -6.33
N LEU A 373 -37.76 4.76 -5.27
CA LEU A 373 -37.71 3.86 -4.11
C LEU A 373 -38.06 2.41 -4.50
N SER A 374 -39.03 2.21 -5.39
CA SER A 374 -39.36 0.89 -5.95
C SER A 374 -38.16 0.26 -6.67
N LEU A 375 -37.46 1.04 -7.51
CA LEU A 375 -36.26 0.63 -8.22
C LEU A 375 -35.10 0.28 -7.27
N TYR A 376 -34.82 1.14 -6.28
CA TYR A 376 -33.70 0.96 -5.35
C TYR A 376 -33.95 -0.14 -4.32
N ALA A 377 -35.20 -0.44 -3.97
CA ALA A 377 -35.56 -1.55 -3.10
C ALA A 377 -35.53 -2.92 -3.82
N ASN A 378 -35.51 -2.95 -5.15
CA ASN A 378 -35.60 -4.17 -5.96
C ASN A 378 -34.69 -4.09 -7.22
N PRO A 379 -33.37 -3.84 -7.06
CA PRO A 379 -32.46 -3.61 -8.18
C PRO A 379 -32.38 -4.81 -9.16
N GLU A 380 -32.68 -6.02 -8.69
CA GLU A 380 -32.71 -7.24 -9.49
C GLU A 380 -33.85 -7.28 -10.53
N LYS A 381 -34.92 -6.48 -10.35
CA LYS A 381 -36.05 -6.42 -11.29
C LYS A 381 -35.77 -5.58 -12.53
N GLN A 382 -34.88 -4.59 -12.42
CA GLN A 382 -34.55 -3.64 -13.49
C GLN A 382 -33.07 -3.23 -13.40
N PRO A 383 -32.11 -4.17 -13.55
CA PRO A 383 -30.68 -3.91 -13.31
C PRO A 383 -30.10 -2.83 -14.23
N GLY A 384 -30.60 -2.70 -15.46
CA GLY A 384 -30.23 -1.62 -16.38
C GLY A 384 -30.67 -0.24 -15.88
N LEU A 385 -31.92 -0.10 -15.42
CA LEU A 385 -32.42 1.17 -14.87
C LEU A 385 -31.71 1.53 -13.56
N TYR A 386 -31.40 0.54 -12.73
CA TYR A 386 -30.63 0.75 -11.50
C TYR A 386 -29.20 1.18 -11.82
N SER A 387 -28.51 0.50 -12.75
CA SER A 387 -27.18 0.89 -13.24
C SER A 387 -27.17 2.32 -13.78
N TYR A 388 -28.19 2.71 -14.55
CA TYR A 388 -28.36 4.06 -15.06
C TYR A 388 -28.57 5.08 -13.93
N ALA A 389 -29.46 4.81 -12.98
CA ALA A 389 -29.69 5.65 -11.81
C ALA A 389 -28.39 5.86 -11.00
N LYS A 390 -27.58 4.81 -10.80
CA LYS A 390 -26.26 4.91 -10.16
C LYS A 390 -25.27 5.78 -10.96
N SER A 391 -25.32 5.77 -12.30
CA SER A 391 -24.50 6.67 -13.12
C SER A 391 -24.93 8.14 -12.99
N LEU A 392 -26.22 8.42 -12.77
CA LEU A 392 -26.71 9.79 -12.49
C LEU A 392 -26.13 10.34 -11.17
N GLU A 393 -26.05 9.51 -10.12
CA GLU A 393 -25.38 9.88 -8.86
C GLU A 393 -23.87 10.10 -9.03
N ALA A 394 -23.23 9.29 -9.86
CA ALA A 394 -21.81 9.42 -10.17
C ALA A 394 -21.52 10.74 -10.89
N ILE A 395 -22.30 11.10 -11.93
CA ILE A 395 -22.06 12.34 -12.68
C ILE A 395 -22.46 13.60 -11.92
N GLU A 396 -23.45 13.53 -11.02
CA GLU A 396 -23.71 14.60 -10.05
C GLU A 396 -22.47 14.85 -9.17
N SER A 397 -21.81 13.78 -8.74
CA SER A 397 -20.58 13.85 -7.94
C SER A 397 -19.38 14.38 -8.74
N GLY A 398 -19.21 13.92 -9.99
CA GLY A 398 -18.17 14.41 -10.90
C GLY A 398 -18.35 15.88 -11.30
N LEU A 399 -19.59 16.33 -11.52
CA LEU A 399 -19.87 17.72 -11.87
C LEU A 399 -19.76 18.67 -10.68
N ASN A 400 -20.39 18.35 -9.54
CA ASN A 400 -20.37 19.23 -8.36
C ASN A 400 -19.02 19.14 -7.63
N GLY A 401 -18.57 17.93 -7.28
CA GLY A 401 -17.34 17.69 -6.50
C GLY A 401 -16.07 17.62 -7.35
N GLY A 402 -16.14 16.94 -8.50
CA GLY A 402 -15.02 16.85 -9.44
C GLY A 402 -14.69 18.21 -10.07
N PHE A 403 -15.64 18.85 -10.75
CA PHE A 403 -15.41 20.10 -11.48
C PHE A 403 -15.70 21.38 -10.67
N TYR A 404 -16.98 21.66 -10.31
CA TYR A 404 -17.36 22.98 -9.79
C TYR A 404 -16.75 23.31 -8.42
N TYR A 405 -16.57 22.33 -7.54
CA TYR A 405 -15.86 22.50 -6.27
C TYR A 405 -14.37 22.79 -6.50
N LYS A 406 -13.68 22.04 -7.36
CA LYS A 406 -12.27 22.32 -7.70
C LYS A 406 -12.10 23.68 -8.37
N HIS A 407 -13.05 24.13 -9.21
CA HIS A 407 -13.06 25.50 -9.75
C HIS A 407 -13.17 26.58 -8.64
N PHE A 408 -14.00 26.37 -7.62
CA PHE A 408 -14.04 27.25 -6.45
C PHE A 408 -12.72 27.23 -5.66
N CYS A 409 -12.11 26.05 -5.47
CA CYS A 409 -10.79 25.92 -4.84
C CYS A 409 -9.69 26.65 -5.63
N LEU A 410 -9.66 26.51 -6.96
CA LEU A 410 -8.76 27.24 -7.86
C LEU A 410 -8.89 28.75 -7.66
N ALA A 411 -10.11 29.27 -7.75
CA ALA A 411 -10.37 30.70 -7.58
C ALA A 411 -9.99 31.18 -6.16
N SER A 412 -10.26 30.38 -5.13
CA SER A 412 -9.85 30.66 -3.76
C SER A 412 -8.32 30.69 -3.59
N ASN A 413 -7.61 29.76 -4.23
CA ASN A 413 -6.16 29.62 -4.11
C ASN A 413 -5.38 30.66 -4.93
N VAL A 414 -5.86 31.02 -6.12
CA VAL A 414 -5.17 31.96 -7.03
C VAL A 414 -5.51 33.41 -6.72
N ILE A 415 -6.75 33.76 -6.37
CA ILE A 415 -7.12 35.18 -6.11
C ILE A 415 -7.62 35.46 -4.69
N GLY A 416 -7.81 34.44 -3.84
CA GLY A 416 -8.29 34.59 -2.48
C GLY A 416 -9.81 34.48 -2.36
N SER A 417 -10.29 33.74 -1.36
CA SER A 417 -11.71 33.47 -1.11
C SER A 417 -12.58 34.71 -0.86
N GLY A 418 -11.99 35.81 -0.38
CA GLY A 418 -12.64 37.11 -0.19
C GLY A 418 -12.60 38.04 -1.41
N ALA A 419 -11.88 37.66 -2.47
CA ALA A 419 -11.72 38.50 -3.65
C ALA A 419 -12.95 38.45 -4.58
N LYS A 420 -12.94 39.41 -5.51
CA LYS A 420 -13.77 39.37 -6.70
C LYS A 420 -12.95 38.81 -7.86
N GLY A 421 -13.55 37.89 -8.59
CA GLY A 421 -13.06 37.41 -9.87
C GLY A 421 -13.25 38.47 -10.96
N THR A 422 -13.00 38.00 -12.18
CA THR A 422 -13.49 38.59 -13.42
C THR A 422 -14.97 39.01 -13.31
N MET A 423 -15.35 40.08 -14.02
CA MET A 423 -16.72 40.64 -13.99
C MET A 423 -17.27 41.04 -12.60
N LYS A 424 -16.42 41.19 -11.58
CA LYS A 424 -16.76 41.64 -10.22
C LYS A 424 -17.65 40.67 -9.42
N LYS A 425 -17.86 39.44 -9.88
CA LYS A 425 -18.46 38.35 -9.07
C LYS A 425 -17.53 37.98 -7.92
N SER A 426 -18.06 37.66 -6.74
CA SER A 426 -17.25 37.14 -5.62
C SER A 426 -16.87 35.69 -5.86
N VAL A 427 -15.72 35.24 -5.36
CA VAL A 427 -15.36 33.80 -5.38
C VAL A 427 -16.43 32.96 -4.66
N GLN A 428 -17.03 33.50 -3.59
CA GLN A 428 -18.16 32.88 -2.88
C GLN A 428 -19.39 32.61 -3.77
N ALA A 429 -19.59 33.35 -4.87
CA ALA A 429 -20.73 33.11 -5.76
C ALA A 429 -20.62 31.78 -6.55
N LEU A 430 -19.42 31.21 -6.67
CA LEU A 430 -19.22 29.89 -7.31
C LEU A 430 -19.78 28.74 -6.47
N LYS A 431 -19.97 28.93 -5.16
CA LYS A 431 -20.47 27.90 -4.24
C LYS A 431 -21.81 27.30 -4.62
N VAL A 432 -22.71 28.15 -5.11
CA VAL A 432 -24.06 27.78 -5.60
C VAL A 432 -24.00 26.71 -6.70
N MET A 433 -22.88 26.60 -7.41
CA MET A 433 -22.68 25.61 -8.47
C MET A 433 -22.36 24.19 -7.95
N TYR A 434 -21.96 24.01 -6.69
CA TYR A 434 -21.70 22.69 -6.10
C TYR A 434 -22.51 22.39 -4.82
N GLU A 435 -22.94 23.41 -4.07
CA GLU A 435 -23.75 23.25 -2.84
C GLU A 435 -25.19 22.77 -3.13
N ARG A 436 -25.67 22.88 -4.38
CA ARG A 436 -27.02 22.45 -4.79
C ARG A 436 -26.98 21.15 -5.61
N ALA A 437 -27.63 20.11 -5.11
CA ALA A 437 -27.90 18.87 -5.84
C ALA A 437 -28.59 19.12 -7.20
N LEU A 438 -28.25 18.29 -8.18
CA LEU A 438 -28.96 18.18 -9.46
C LEU A 438 -30.17 17.25 -9.34
N PHE A 439 -30.04 16.16 -8.57
CA PHE A 439 -31.03 15.08 -8.48
C PHE A 439 -31.54 14.85 -7.04
N PRO A 440 -32.22 15.84 -6.42
CA PRO A 440 -32.64 15.76 -5.02
C PRO A 440 -33.54 14.55 -4.71
N ASN A 441 -34.37 14.10 -5.65
CA ASN A 441 -35.22 12.92 -5.46
C ASN A 441 -34.40 11.61 -5.39
N LEU A 442 -33.23 11.50 -6.05
CA LEU A 442 -32.31 10.36 -5.86
C LEU A 442 -31.70 10.37 -4.44
N ASP A 443 -31.28 11.54 -3.94
CA ASP A 443 -30.73 11.65 -2.59
C ASP A 443 -31.75 11.33 -1.49
N MET A 444 -32.96 11.88 -1.61
CA MET A 444 -34.07 11.56 -0.71
C MET A 444 -34.42 10.08 -0.75
N THR A 445 -34.40 9.44 -1.93
CA THR A 445 -34.66 7.99 -2.08
C THR A 445 -33.68 7.15 -1.27
N ARG A 446 -32.37 7.48 -1.29
CA ARG A 446 -31.35 6.78 -0.49
C ARG A 446 -31.66 6.84 1.02
N SER A 447 -32.07 8.02 1.51
CA SER A 447 -32.45 8.22 2.92
C SER A 447 -33.76 7.49 3.28
N GLN A 448 -34.75 7.50 2.38
CA GLN A 448 -36.03 6.82 2.58
C GLN A 448 -35.87 5.30 2.61
N LEU A 449 -35.12 4.71 1.67
CA LEU A 449 -34.84 3.27 1.68
C LEU A 449 -34.13 2.84 2.96
N GLY A 450 -33.16 3.64 3.43
CA GLY A 450 -32.48 3.42 4.71
C GLY A 450 -33.46 3.25 5.88
N LYS A 451 -34.47 4.13 5.98
CA LYS A 451 -35.51 4.06 7.03
C LYS A 451 -36.40 2.81 6.90
N VAL A 452 -36.87 2.50 5.69
CA VAL A 452 -37.72 1.32 5.43
C VAL A 452 -37.00 0.03 5.80
N ILE A 453 -35.71 -0.08 5.46
CA ILE A 453 -34.88 -1.23 5.84
C ILE A 453 -34.64 -1.26 7.36
N ASP A 454 -34.37 -0.12 8.00
CA ASP A 454 -34.19 -0.04 9.46
C ASP A 454 -35.46 -0.47 10.24
N GLU A 455 -36.64 -0.21 9.69
CA GLU A 455 -37.95 -0.62 10.23
C GLU A 455 -38.24 -2.11 9.98
N GLU A 456 -38.10 -2.60 8.74
CA GLU A 456 -38.31 -4.03 8.41
C GLU A 456 -37.34 -4.95 9.18
N LEU A 457 -36.10 -4.47 9.32
CA LEU A 457 -35.01 -5.16 10.01
C LEU A 457 -34.86 -4.74 11.47
N ALA A 458 -35.79 -3.98 12.06
CA ALA A 458 -35.72 -3.56 13.46
C ALA A 458 -35.54 -4.76 14.42
N LYS A 459 -36.23 -5.88 14.16
CA LYS A 459 -36.10 -7.18 14.86
C LYS A 459 -34.76 -7.91 14.64
N LYS A 460 -33.89 -7.40 13.77
CA LYS A 460 -32.51 -7.84 13.51
C LYS A 460 -31.47 -6.79 13.91
N LYS A 461 -31.89 -5.55 14.18
CA LYS A 461 -31.05 -4.46 14.73
C LYS A 461 -30.56 -4.88 16.11
N GLY A 462 -29.32 -4.56 16.44
CA GLY A 462 -28.64 -5.10 17.64
C GLY A 462 -28.19 -6.55 17.49
N ARG A 463 -29.03 -7.45 16.95
CA ARG A 463 -28.94 -8.93 17.06
C ARG A 463 -27.56 -9.60 16.94
N ILE A 464 -26.64 -9.07 16.13
CA ILE A 464 -25.26 -9.58 16.05
C ILE A 464 -24.48 -9.21 17.33
N MET A 465 -24.58 -7.96 17.77
CA MET A 465 -24.03 -7.46 19.03
C MET A 465 -24.73 -8.08 20.24
N ASP A 466 -26.05 -8.28 20.17
CA ASP A 466 -26.81 -8.95 21.25
C ASP A 466 -26.31 -10.38 21.43
N ARG A 467 -26.11 -11.14 20.34
CA ARG A 467 -25.50 -12.47 20.39
C ARG A 467 -24.09 -12.44 20.97
N ILE A 468 -23.24 -11.50 20.55
CA ILE A 468 -21.89 -11.34 21.10
C ILE A 468 -21.95 -11.09 22.63
N THR A 469 -22.96 -10.33 23.07
CA THR A 469 -23.21 -10.04 24.49
C THR A 469 -23.73 -11.26 25.26
N GLU A 470 -24.64 -12.05 24.66
CA GLU A 470 -25.10 -13.34 25.20
C GLU A 470 -23.96 -14.36 25.30
N GLU A 471 -23.11 -14.46 24.28
CA GLU A 471 -21.95 -15.37 24.26
C GLU A 471 -20.91 -14.96 25.32
N HIS A 472 -20.67 -13.66 25.50
CA HIS A 472 -19.79 -13.12 26.55
C HIS A 472 -20.35 -13.40 27.97
N ASN A 473 -21.63 -13.13 28.21
CA ASN A 473 -22.30 -13.44 29.48
C ASN A 473 -22.40 -14.96 29.74
N GLY A 474 -22.48 -15.77 28.68
CA GLY A 474 -22.38 -17.23 28.71
C GLY A 474 -21.01 -17.75 29.13
N MET A 475 -19.93 -16.98 28.91
CA MET A 475 -18.60 -17.28 29.44
C MET A 475 -18.49 -16.86 30.91
N LEU A 476 -18.95 -15.66 31.28
CA LEU A 476 -18.92 -15.16 32.66
C LEU A 476 -19.73 -16.01 33.65
N SER A 477 -20.91 -16.49 33.25
CA SER A 477 -21.72 -17.41 34.05
C SER A 477 -21.03 -18.78 34.24
N ARG A 478 -20.22 -19.23 33.27
CA ARG A 478 -19.41 -20.46 33.38
C ARG A 478 -18.20 -20.29 34.30
N SER A 479 -17.57 -19.12 34.37
CA SER A 479 -16.48 -18.87 35.34
C SER A 479 -16.97 -18.70 36.78
N ASN A 480 -18.19 -18.20 36.97
CA ASN A 480 -18.76 -18.02 38.31
C ASN A 480 -19.16 -19.35 38.97
N ASN A 481 -19.69 -20.31 38.21
CA ASN A 481 -19.96 -21.66 38.74
C ASN A 481 -18.68 -22.47 39.06
N SER A 482 -17.52 -22.11 38.51
CA SER A 482 -16.24 -22.76 38.84
C SER A 482 -15.47 -22.09 40.00
N SER A 483 -16.04 -21.04 40.63
CA SER A 483 -15.37 -20.26 41.69
C SER A 483 -16.10 -20.26 43.04
N MET A 484 -17.21 -21.00 43.17
CA MET A 484 -18.01 -21.09 44.40
C MET A 484 -17.70 -22.31 45.30
N GLU A 485 -16.69 -23.13 44.95
CA GLU A 485 -16.14 -24.21 45.79
C GLU A 485 -14.69 -23.91 46.25
N SER A 486 -14.41 -22.69 46.73
CA SER A 486 -13.16 -22.39 47.42
C SER A 486 -13.31 -21.21 48.38
N LEU A 487 -12.65 -21.32 49.55
CA LEU A 487 -12.46 -20.25 50.54
C LEU A 487 -13.73 -19.60 51.12
N GLY A 488 -14.37 -20.35 52.02
CA GLY A 488 -14.95 -19.73 53.21
C GLY A 488 -13.86 -19.23 54.18
N ASP A 489 -14.28 -18.45 55.18
CA ASP A 489 -13.47 -17.88 56.28
C ASP A 489 -12.26 -17.01 55.89
N LEU A 490 -12.50 -15.70 55.85
CA LEU A 490 -11.74 -14.75 56.68
C LEU A 490 -12.60 -13.52 57.03
N ARG A 491 -12.81 -13.27 58.32
CA ARG A 491 -13.53 -12.08 58.83
C ARG A 491 -12.56 -10.91 59.04
N GLY A 492 -12.95 -9.69 58.62
CA GLY A 492 -12.20 -8.47 58.94
C GLY A 492 -13.00 -7.18 58.69
N SER A 493 -13.27 -6.43 59.76
CA SER A 493 -13.82 -5.05 59.87
C SER A 493 -13.89 -4.20 58.58
N ASN A 494 -15.07 -3.72 58.14
CA ASN A 494 -15.86 -2.57 58.66
C ASN A 494 -15.34 -1.16 58.32
N SER A 495 -16.30 -0.24 58.10
CA SER A 495 -16.18 1.24 58.01
C SER A 495 -15.37 1.84 56.83
N SER A 496 -15.75 2.97 56.22
CA SER A 496 -17.00 3.78 56.33
C SER A 496 -17.04 4.92 55.29
N SER A 497 -18.26 5.30 54.85
CA SER A 497 -18.80 6.68 54.65
C SER A 497 -18.04 7.77 53.86
N ASN A 498 -18.67 8.78 53.23
CA ASN A 498 -20.07 9.08 52.86
C ASN A 498 -20.05 10.25 51.83
N ASN A 499 -21.18 10.46 51.15
CA ASN A 499 -21.76 11.73 50.64
C ASN A 499 -22.68 11.36 49.44
N ASP A 500 -24.02 11.35 49.50
CA ASP A 500 -24.97 12.08 50.39
C ASP A 500 -24.86 13.61 50.14
N LEU A 501 -25.87 14.38 49.72
CA LEU A 501 -27.32 14.19 49.42
C LEU A 501 -27.68 14.96 48.10
N SER A 502 -28.91 15.16 47.59
CA SER A 502 -30.29 15.09 48.13
C SER A 502 -31.40 14.98 47.05
N VAL A 503 -32.47 14.25 47.38
CA VAL A 503 -33.83 14.23 46.77
C VAL A 503 -34.76 15.29 47.43
N PRO A 504 -36.10 15.43 47.14
CA PRO A 504 -37.01 14.80 46.16
C PRO A 504 -37.50 15.83 45.10
N ALA A 505 -38.68 15.86 44.44
CA ALA A 505 -39.98 15.15 44.46
C ALA A 505 -40.70 15.33 43.08
N SER A 506 -41.94 14.91 42.78
CA SER A 506 -43.00 14.21 43.53
C SER A 506 -43.91 13.38 42.58
N ASP A 507 -44.45 12.26 43.08
CA ASP A 507 -45.28 11.29 42.35
C ASP A 507 -46.76 11.70 42.09
N PHE A 508 -47.42 10.97 41.19
CA PHE A 508 -48.79 10.37 41.27
C PHE A 508 -49.26 9.95 39.85
N VAL A 509 -50.06 8.90 39.60
CA VAL A 509 -50.89 8.01 40.45
C VAL A 509 -50.87 6.55 39.93
N HIS A 510 -51.07 5.56 40.80
CA HIS A 510 -51.30 4.14 40.45
C HIS A 510 -52.75 3.88 40.00
N ILE A 511 -52.98 3.03 38.99
CA ILE A 511 -54.26 2.31 38.83
C ILE A 511 -53.97 0.84 38.51
N GLU A 512 -54.41 -0.06 39.38
CA GLU A 512 -54.53 -1.50 39.09
C GLU A 512 -55.87 -1.79 38.38
N ARG A 513 -55.91 -2.84 37.54
CA ARG A 513 -57.08 -3.70 37.39
C ARG A 513 -56.72 -5.07 36.82
N SER A 514 -57.55 -6.06 37.10
CA SER A 514 -57.22 -7.48 37.03
C SER A 514 -58.17 -8.30 36.14
N ASN A 515 -57.76 -9.55 35.86
CA ASN A 515 -58.54 -10.69 35.38
C ASN A 515 -59.11 -10.66 33.94
N SER A 516 -58.74 -11.65 33.12
CA SER A 516 -59.62 -12.81 32.83
C SER A 516 -59.01 -13.82 31.85
N GLY A 517 -59.12 -15.12 32.17
CA GLY A 517 -59.23 -16.25 31.23
C GLY A 517 -58.01 -16.66 30.37
N GLU A 518 -57.84 -17.92 29.94
CA GLU A 518 -58.53 -19.19 30.25
C GLU A 518 -57.52 -20.36 30.19
N ASP A 519 -57.93 -21.55 30.67
CA ASP A 519 -57.19 -22.83 30.66
C ASP A 519 -56.75 -23.29 29.24
N GLU A 520 -55.70 -24.12 29.05
CA GLU A 520 -55.76 -25.58 29.27
C GLU A 520 -54.39 -26.31 29.47
N LYS A 521 -54.46 -27.34 30.34
CA LYS A 521 -53.82 -28.68 30.36
C LYS A 521 -52.55 -28.91 29.53
N GLU A 522 -51.42 -29.33 30.11
CA GLU A 522 -51.13 -30.55 30.91
C GLU A 522 -50.79 -31.80 30.07
N THR A 523 -49.53 -32.24 30.15
CA THR A 523 -49.16 -33.66 30.36
C THR A 523 -47.73 -33.77 30.93
N LYS A 524 -47.51 -34.73 31.82
CA LYS A 524 -46.17 -35.14 32.36
C LYS A 524 -45.68 -36.35 31.54
N GLU A 525 -44.45 -36.89 31.67
CA GLU A 525 -43.92 -37.75 32.75
C GLU A 525 -42.52 -38.30 32.32
N VAL A 526 -41.65 -38.97 33.10
CA VAL A 526 -41.27 -39.02 34.54
C VAL A 526 -39.90 -39.76 34.66
N PHE A 527 -39.07 -39.34 35.63
CA PHE A 527 -37.93 -40.01 36.33
C PHE A 527 -37.43 -41.43 35.95
N TYR A 528 -36.11 -41.67 36.11
CA TYR A 528 -35.57 -42.35 37.33
C TYR A 528 -34.05 -42.10 37.55
N ASP A 529 -33.55 -42.55 38.71
CA ASP A 529 -32.31 -42.14 39.42
C ASP A 529 -31.57 -43.38 40.01
N ALA A 530 -30.30 -43.24 40.45
CA ALA A 530 -29.62 -43.96 41.58
C ALA A 530 -28.07 -44.14 41.49
N ASN A 531 -27.32 -43.28 42.22
CA ASN A 531 -26.54 -43.57 43.44
C ASN A 531 -25.26 -44.47 43.58
N LEU A 532 -24.28 -43.92 44.36
CA LEU A 532 -23.38 -44.50 45.41
C LEU A 532 -21.92 -45.03 45.14
N ASP A 533 -20.99 -44.45 45.94
CA ASP A 533 -19.78 -44.95 46.68
C ASP A 533 -18.61 -45.74 46.01
N GLY A 534 -17.34 -45.69 46.49
CA GLY A 534 -16.71 -44.80 47.50
C GLY A 534 -15.32 -45.25 48.07
N SER A 535 -14.48 -44.28 48.51
CA SER A 535 -13.32 -44.37 49.47
C SER A 535 -11.96 -45.05 49.11
N GLY A 536 -10.84 -44.56 49.72
CA GLY A 536 -9.52 -45.25 49.81
C GLY A 536 -8.24 -44.37 49.91
N HIS A 537 -7.38 -44.57 50.93
CA HIS A 537 -6.05 -43.93 51.16
C HIS A 537 -4.90 -44.97 51.16
N GLY A 538 -3.57 -44.71 51.16
CA GLY A 538 -2.74 -43.47 51.07
C GLY A 538 -1.27 -43.68 51.54
N ASN A 539 -0.40 -42.65 51.38
CA ASN A 539 0.91 -42.33 52.03
C ASN A 539 2.15 -43.29 52.06
N GLY A 540 3.36 -42.73 51.84
CA GLY A 540 4.69 -43.30 52.23
C GLY A 540 5.93 -42.74 51.47
N ALA A 541 7.09 -42.48 52.14
CA ALA A 541 8.35 -41.92 51.56
C ALA A 541 9.57 -42.07 52.54
N PRO A 542 10.84 -41.64 52.25
CA PRO A 542 11.62 -41.45 51.00
C PRO A 542 12.78 -42.51 50.91
N PRO A 543 14.16 -42.33 50.93
CA PRO A 543 15.12 -41.20 50.93
C PRO A 543 16.15 -41.19 49.72
N GLN A 544 17.49 -41.24 49.96
CA GLN A 544 18.63 -41.10 48.99
C GLN A 544 19.94 -41.78 49.54
N PRO A 545 21.18 -41.70 48.95
CA PRO A 545 21.71 -41.31 47.60
C PRO A 545 22.57 -42.50 46.98
N PRO A 546 23.89 -42.48 46.57
CA PRO A 546 24.80 -41.50 45.91
C PRO A 546 25.78 -42.02 44.76
N ILE A 547 26.29 -41.08 43.92
CA ILE A 547 27.69 -40.91 43.38
C ILE A 547 28.35 -41.81 42.25
N GLU A 548 29.05 -41.10 41.32
CA GLU A 548 30.12 -41.48 40.31
C GLU A 548 29.86 -42.49 39.15
N GLY A 549 30.51 -42.41 37.96
CA GLY A 549 31.46 -41.39 37.41
C GLY A 549 32.06 -41.68 35.98
N GLU A 550 32.63 -40.64 35.34
CA GLU A 550 33.68 -40.58 34.27
C GLU A 550 33.59 -41.29 32.85
N ARG A 551 33.39 -40.47 31.79
CA ARG A 551 34.28 -40.19 30.60
C ARG A 551 34.48 -41.08 29.33
N LYS A 552 34.55 -40.33 28.18
CA LYS A 552 35.27 -40.48 26.87
C LYS A 552 34.73 -41.48 25.81
N LEU A 553 34.57 -41.19 24.49
CA LEU A 553 35.36 -40.51 23.39
C LEU A 553 36.37 -41.46 22.68
N VAL A 554 36.50 -41.57 21.34
CA VAL A 554 35.86 -40.95 20.12
C VAL A 554 35.90 -41.96 18.93
N ASP A 555 35.22 -41.71 17.78
CA ASP A 555 35.84 -41.49 16.41
C ASP A 555 34.86 -41.56 15.20
N MET A 556 35.35 -41.39 13.96
CA MET A 556 34.65 -40.78 12.80
C MET A 556 34.55 -41.61 11.48
N LEU A 557 33.50 -41.32 10.70
CA LEU A 557 33.35 -41.29 9.21
C LEU A 557 33.73 -42.50 8.28
N ALA A 558 32.73 -42.99 7.54
CA ALA A 558 32.70 -43.28 6.08
C ALA A 558 31.25 -43.70 5.68
N ILE A 559 30.56 -43.24 4.62
CA ILE A 559 30.83 -43.23 3.15
C ILE A 559 30.89 -44.67 2.58
N ASP A 560 30.10 -45.13 1.59
CA ASP A 560 28.86 -44.61 0.94
C ASP A 560 28.06 -45.84 0.34
N PRO A 561 27.55 -45.96 -0.92
CA PRO A 561 26.24 -46.62 -1.13
C PRO A 561 26.26 -47.85 -2.06
N THR A 562 25.11 -48.53 -2.23
CA THR A 562 24.48 -48.94 -3.51
C THR A 562 23.16 -49.72 -3.27
N SER A 563 22.50 -50.24 -4.32
CA SER A 563 21.04 -50.44 -4.38
C SER A 563 20.53 -51.88 -4.59
N ASN A 564 19.22 -52.04 -4.40
CA ASN A 564 18.30 -53.11 -4.84
C ASN A 564 18.18 -54.42 -4.01
N PRO A 565 16.96 -54.72 -3.52
CA PRO A 565 16.38 -56.06 -3.40
C PRO A 565 15.27 -56.30 -4.43
N PRO A 566 15.12 -57.54 -4.98
CA PRO A 566 13.93 -58.37 -4.68
C PRO A 566 14.27 -59.90 -4.73
N PRO A 567 13.32 -60.88 -4.73
CA PRO A 567 11.89 -60.91 -4.32
C PRO A 567 11.53 -62.05 -3.32
N GLY A 568 10.25 -62.10 -2.87
CA GLY A 568 9.62 -63.25 -2.14
C GLY A 568 8.64 -62.79 -1.03
N CYS A 569 7.30 -62.80 -1.10
CA CYS A 569 6.28 -63.64 -1.78
C CYS A 569 6.00 -64.98 -1.06
N PRO A 570 4.76 -65.53 -0.98
CA PRO A 570 3.38 -65.02 -1.25
C PRO A 570 2.52 -64.91 0.07
N PHE A 571 1.20 -64.60 0.16
CA PHE A 571 0.00 -65.14 -0.52
C PHE A 571 -1.25 -64.20 -0.49
N HIS A 572 -2.28 -64.55 -1.28
CA HIS A 572 -3.59 -63.88 -1.50
C HIS A 572 -4.65 -64.20 -0.40
N VAL A 573 -5.67 -63.36 -0.07
CA VAL A 573 -6.83 -62.78 -0.83
C VAL A 573 -7.86 -63.86 -1.23
N PRO A 574 -9.20 -63.68 -1.13
CA PRO A 574 -10.06 -62.45 -1.10
C PRO A 574 -10.80 -62.20 0.24
N GLY A 575 -11.60 -61.15 0.47
CA GLY A 575 -12.16 -60.05 -0.36
C GLY A 575 -13.70 -60.03 -0.31
N GLY A 576 -14.44 -58.91 -0.32
CA GLY A 576 -14.11 -57.48 -0.28
C GLY A 576 -15.40 -56.60 -0.28
N ASN A 577 -15.26 -55.27 -0.08
CA ASN A 577 -16.33 -54.24 -0.04
C ASN A 577 -17.36 -54.34 1.14
N THR A 578 -17.95 -53.25 1.69
CA THR A 578 -17.87 -51.81 1.34
C THR A 578 -18.12 -50.88 2.55
N ALA A 579 -17.43 -49.73 2.54
CA ALA A 579 -17.88 -48.38 2.94
C ALA A 579 -18.41 -48.01 4.36
N ALA A 580 -17.76 -46.96 4.90
CA ALA A 580 -18.34 -45.72 5.48
C ALA A 580 -18.55 -45.51 7.00
N ALA A 581 -18.33 -44.24 7.37
CA ALA A 581 -18.84 -43.45 8.51
C ALA A 581 -18.29 -43.61 9.95
N ALA A 582 -17.55 -42.57 10.37
CA ALA A 582 -17.76 -41.78 11.59
C ALA A 582 -17.58 -42.40 13.01
N THR A 583 -16.41 -42.12 13.62
CA THR A 583 -16.18 -41.38 14.91
C THR A 583 -17.00 -41.69 16.20
N PRO A 584 -16.52 -41.28 17.40
CA PRO A 584 -15.14 -41.16 17.91
C PRO A 584 -14.97 -41.79 19.32
N LYS A 585 -13.73 -41.92 19.83
CA LYS A 585 -13.46 -41.95 21.29
C LYS A 585 -12.19 -41.19 21.67
N THR A 586 -12.16 -40.71 22.91
CA THR A 586 -11.17 -39.80 23.47
C THR A 586 -10.05 -40.52 24.23
N SER A 587 -8.87 -39.92 24.31
CA SER A 587 -8.31 -39.34 25.55
C SER A 587 -6.78 -39.40 25.67
N ARG A 588 -6.28 -38.60 26.62
CA ARG A 588 -4.92 -38.51 27.18
C ARG A 588 -3.84 -37.84 26.32
N ARG A 589 -2.96 -37.17 27.05
CA ARG A 589 -1.89 -36.30 26.56
C ARG A 589 -0.62 -37.14 26.44
N ASP A 590 -0.05 -37.20 25.24
CA ASP A 590 1.38 -37.45 25.09
C ASP A 590 2.12 -36.11 25.06
N LEU A 591 3.39 -36.12 25.46
CA LEU A 591 4.33 -35.03 25.20
C LEU A 591 4.45 -34.82 23.68
N PRO A 592 4.79 -33.62 23.19
CA PRO A 592 4.90 -33.36 21.75
C PRO A 592 5.99 -34.24 21.13
N VAL A 593 5.58 -35.36 20.53
CA VAL A 593 6.45 -36.27 19.78
C VAL A 593 7.16 -35.44 18.71
N SER A 594 8.50 -35.44 18.76
CA SER A 594 9.32 -34.72 17.79
C SER A 594 8.81 -35.02 16.37
N PRO A 595 8.40 -33.99 15.59
CA PRO A 595 7.72 -34.21 14.32
C PRO A 595 8.63 -35.05 13.42
N ARG A 596 8.14 -36.22 13.01
CA ARG A 596 8.90 -37.14 12.13
C ARG A 596 9.41 -36.35 10.93
N SER A 597 10.73 -36.23 10.84
CA SER A 597 11.40 -35.42 9.83
C SER A 597 10.92 -35.80 8.42
N PRO A 598 10.40 -34.85 7.62
CA PRO A 598 10.01 -35.14 6.25
C PRO A 598 11.16 -35.79 5.48
N THR A 599 10.89 -36.89 4.78
CA THR A 599 11.89 -37.48 3.86
C THR A 599 12.30 -36.43 2.82
N PRO A 600 13.53 -36.45 2.28
CA PRO A 600 14.00 -35.42 1.34
C PRO A 600 13.06 -35.19 0.15
N LYS A 601 12.48 -36.27 -0.40
CA LYS A 601 11.48 -36.19 -1.49
C LYS A 601 10.18 -35.49 -1.07
N SER A 602 9.70 -35.72 0.15
CA SER A 602 8.54 -34.98 0.69
C SER A 602 8.88 -33.53 1.05
N PHE A 603 10.11 -33.26 1.48
CA PHE A 603 10.52 -31.91 1.88
C PHE A 603 10.62 -30.95 0.70
N ASP A 604 11.25 -31.36 -0.40
CA ASP A 604 11.26 -30.58 -1.63
C ASP A 604 9.85 -30.44 -2.26
N SER A 605 8.98 -31.44 -2.10
CA SER A 605 7.57 -31.30 -2.49
C SER A 605 6.81 -30.25 -1.67
N ILE A 606 7.15 -30.08 -0.38
CA ILE A 606 6.62 -29.02 0.47
C ILE A 606 7.14 -27.65 0.01
N ARG A 607 8.47 -27.52 -0.23
CA ARG A 607 9.08 -26.30 -0.78
C ARG A 607 8.43 -25.88 -2.10
N ARG A 608 8.33 -26.80 -3.07
CA ARG A 608 7.72 -26.53 -4.38
C ARG A 608 6.23 -26.18 -4.31
N ARG A 609 5.51 -26.64 -3.29
CA ARG A 609 4.13 -26.21 -3.02
C ARG A 609 4.09 -24.78 -2.47
N LEU A 610 4.87 -24.49 -1.42
CA LEU A 610 4.84 -23.19 -0.72
C LEU A 610 5.18 -22.00 -1.64
N TYR A 611 6.15 -22.18 -2.53
CA TYR A 611 6.58 -21.15 -3.47
C TYR A 611 5.94 -21.29 -4.88
N SER A 612 4.84 -22.04 -4.99
CA SER A 612 4.14 -22.21 -6.27
C SER A 612 3.29 -21.00 -6.64
N ALA A 613 3.32 -20.61 -7.91
CA ALA A 613 2.37 -19.64 -8.48
C ALA A 613 1.05 -20.29 -8.94
N LYS A 614 0.90 -21.63 -8.90
CA LYS A 614 -0.22 -22.34 -9.54
C LYS A 614 -1.62 -21.92 -9.07
N ASN A 615 -1.75 -21.52 -7.80
CA ASN A 615 -3.02 -21.15 -7.17
C ASN A 615 -3.16 -19.61 -7.00
N VAL A 616 -2.26 -18.83 -7.61
CA VAL A 616 -2.29 -17.36 -7.58
C VAL A 616 -3.35 -16.88 -8.59
N PRO A 617 -4.21 -15.90 -8.24
CA PRO A 617 -5.18 -15.36 -9.19
C PRO A 617 -4.48 -14.76 -10.43
N PRO A 618 -4.99 -14.96 -11.65
CA PRO A 618 -4.31 -14.54 -12.88
C PRO A 618 -3.84 -13.08 -12.89
N VAL A 619 -4.62 -12.16 -12.32
CA VAL A 619 -4.25 -10.73 -12.20
C VAL A 619 -2.93 -10.48 -11.47
N PHE A 620 -2.59 -11.28 -10.44
CA PHE A 620 -1.29 -11.17 -9.76
C PHE A 620 -0.14 -11.72 -10.62
N ALA A 621 -0.40 -12.75 -11.43
CA ALA A 621 0.59 -13.28 -12.38
C ALA A 621 0.80 -12.34 -13.59
N GLN A 622 -0.27 -11.66 -14.04
CA GLN A 622 -0.24 -10.62 -15.07
C GLN A 622 0.49 -9.36 -14.57
N ALA A 623 0.17 -8.86 -13.38
CA ALA A 623 0.87 -7.74 -12.77
C ALA A 623 2.38 -8.05 -12.56
N TYR A 624 2.70 -9.27 -12.11
CA TYR A 624 4.09 -9.75 -12.05
C TYR A 624 4.75 -9.76 -13.44
N ALA A 625 4.09 -10.28 -14.48
CA ALA A 625 4.65 -10.29 -15.83
C ALA A 625 4.86 -8.88 -16.42
N ALA A 626 3.96 -7.95 -16.12
CA ALA A 626 4.02 -6.56 -16.58
C ALA A 626 5.16 -5.76 -15.91
N GLU A 627 5.27 -5.79 -14.58
CA GLU A 627 6.36 -5.13 -13.84
C GLU A 627 7.73 -5.73 -14.17
N MET A 628 7.78 -7.03 -14.51
CA MET A 628 9.02 -7.76 -14.77
C MET A 628 9.42 -7.81 -16.26
N ALA A 629 8.80 -6.99 -17.13
CA ALA A 629 8.84 -7.07 -18.59
C ALA A 629 10.25 -6.93 -19.25
N GLY A 630 11.05 -8.00 -19.15
CA GLY A 630 12.41 -8.12 -19.69
C GLY A 630 13.54 -8.17 -18.64
N ASN A 631 13.23 -8.03 -17.35
CA ASN A 631 14.22 -7.90 -16.26
C ASN A 631 14.23 -9.09 -15.27
N LEU A 632 13.69 -10.25 -15.66
CA LEU A 632 13.59 -11.43 -14.80
C LEU A 632 14.94 -12.13 -14.58
N MET A 633 15.63 -11.76 -13.49
CA MET A 633 16.68 -12.59 -12.89
C MET A 633 16.07 -13.94 -12.48
N THR A 634 16.45 -15.04 -13.13
CA THR A 634 15.85 -16.36 -12.87
C THR A 634 16.20 -16.93 -11.49
N VAL A 635 17.33 -16.53 -10.88
CA VAL A 635 17.73 -16.90 -9.50
C VAL A 635 18.39 -15.72 -8.79
N SER A 636 18.10 -15.52 -7.51
CA SER A 636 18.65 -14.41 -6.69
C SER A 636 19.21 -14.95 -5.37
N PHE A 637 20.54 -15.01 -5.28
CA PHE A 637 21.28 -15.35 -4.06
C PHE A 637 21.60 -14.09 -3.24
N LEU A 638 20.58 -13.24 -3.03
CA LEU A 638 20.64 -12.17 -2.06
C LEU A 638 20.33 -12.69 -0.66
N ASP A 639 21.04 -12.16 0.35
CA ASP A 639 20.70 -12.36 1.78
C ASP A 639 19.30 -11.84 2.17
N HIS A 640 18.62 -11.25 1.19
CA HIS A 640 17.50 -10.33 1.29
C HIS A 640 16.50 -10.54 0.13
N ALA A 641 16.51 -11.68 -0.58
CA ALA A 641 15.85 -11.96 -1.88
C ALA A 641 14.30 -11.81 -1.91
N TRP A 642 13.83 -10.61 -1.54
CA TRP A 642 12.52 -10.22 -1.00
C TRP A 642 11.75 -11.36 -0.31
N GLY A 643 12.50 -12.19 0.43
CA GLY A 643 12.14 -13.49 0.99
C GLY A 643 11.19 -14.35 0.16
N LYS A 644 11.24 -14.24 -1.19
CA LYS A 644 10.26 -14.69 -2.19
C LYS A 644 8.89 -15.03 -1.57
N THR A 645 8.17 -14.02 -1.09
CA THR A 645 6.96 -14.22 -0.27
C THR A 645 6.06 -15.32 -0.85
N PRO A 646 5.76 -16.40 -0.09
CA PRO A 646 4.89 -17.49 -0.53
C PRO A 646 3.63 -16.93 -1.21
N PRO A 647 3.41 -17.13 -2.52
CA PRO A 647 2.47 -16.30 -3.27
C PRO A 647 1.03 -16.38 -2.76
N GLU A 648 0.61 -17.55 -2.28
CA GLU A 648 -0.67 -17.75 -1.60
C GLU A 648 -0.82 -16.92 -0.31
N ALA A 649 0.26 -16.74 0.45
CA ALA A 649 0.27 -15.94 1.68
C ALA A 649 0.14 -14.45 1.38
N HIS A 650 0.81 -13.96 0.34
CA HIS A 650 0.64 -12.58 -0.12
C HIS A 650 -0.81 -12.33 -0.56
N VAL A 651 -1.38 -13.20 -1.39
CA VAL A 651 -2.78 -13.09 -1.84
C VAL A 651 -3.77 -13.17 -0.67
N ALA A 652 -3.53 -14.02 0.33
CA ALA A 652 -4.37 -14.12 1.52
C ALA A 652 -4.28 -12.87 2.41
N ALA A 653 -3.07 -12.35 2.62
CA ALA A 653 -2.84 -11.12 3.37
C ALA A 653 -3.52 -9.91 2.71
N THR A 654 -3.38 -9.74 1.39
CA THR A 654 -4.05 -8.66 0.63
C THR A 654 -5.58 -8.77 0.72
N LYS A 655 -6.14 -9.99 0.67
CA LYS A 655 -7.58 -10.21 0.89
C LYS A 655 -8.02 -9.85 2.33
N ARG A 656 -7.25 -10.25 3.36
CA ARG A 656 -7.53 -9.88 4.77
C ARG A 656 -7.39 -8.37 4.99
N GLN A 657 -6.42 -7.72 4.35
CA GLN A 657 -6.22 -6.26 4.38
C GLN A 657 -7.38 -5.51 3.73
N PHE A 658 -7.84 -5.92 2.54
CA PHE A 658 -9.01 -5.34 1.89
C PHE A 658 -10.25 -5.45 2.77
N ALA A 659 -10.49 -6.63 3.35
CA ALA A 659 -11.62 -6.86 4.25
C ALA A 659 -11.55 -6.02 5.54
N LEU A 660 -10.34 -5.69 6.04
CA LEU A 660 -10.15 -4.75 7.14
C LEU A 660 -10.48 -3.31 6.73
N TYR A 661 -10.09 -2.86 5.53
CA TYR A 661 -10.47 -1.51 5.08
C TYR A 661 -11.99 -1.32 4.97
N GLN A 662 -12.75 -2.35 4.59
CA GLN A 662 -14.23 -2.31 4.58
C GLN A 662 -14.87 -2.24 5.98
N ARG A 663 -14.10 -2.44 7.07
CA ARG A 663 -14.61 -2.34 8.46
C ARG A 663 -14.48 -0.96 9.09
N GLY A 664 -13.76 -0.02 8.45
CA GLY A 664 -13.48 1.29 9.03
C GLY A 664 -12.82 1.17 10.41
N ASN A 665 -13.30 1.93 11.41
CA ASN A 665 -12.73 1.90 12.76
C ASN A 665 -12.83 0.52 13.45
N SER A 666 -13.82 -0.32 13.12
CA SER A 666 -13.93 -1.69 13.67
C SER A 666 -12.88 -2.67 13.11
N ALA A 667 -11.95 -2.18 12.28
CA ALA A 667 -10.72 -2.87 11.98
C ALA A 667 -9.76 -2.88 13.18
N TRP A 668 -9.76 -1.84 14.04
CA TRP A 668 -8.83 -1.75 15.18
C TRP A 668 -8.99 -2.90 16.16
N ASP A 669 -10.24 -3.32 16.42
CA ASP A 669 -10.56 -4.45 17.30
C ASP A 669 -9.93 -5.76 16.78
N VAL A 670 -10.02 -6.01 15.47
CA VAL A 670 -9.40 -7.19 14.81
C VAL A 670 -7.88 -7.08 14.77
N ILE A 671 -7.35 -5.86 14.66
CA ILE A 671 -5.91 -5.60 14.60
C ILE A 671 -5.26 -5.88 15.96
N PHE A 672 -5.76 -5.26 17.01
CA PHE A 672 -5.18 -5.35 18.35
C PHE A 672 -5.66 -6.59 19.13
N GLY A 673 -6.90 -7.04 18.92
CA GLY A 673 -7.48 -8.22 19.59
C GLY A 673 -7.14 -9.56 18.93
N ASP A 674 -7.14 -9.66 17.60
CA ASP A 674 -6.85 -10.92 16.90
C ASP A 674 -5.41 -10.98 16.36
N LEU A 675 -5.02 -10.01 15.51
CA LEU A 675 -3.82 -10.16 14.67
C LEU A 675 -2.51 -9.98 15.44
N LEU A 676 -2.41 -8.97 16.31
CA LEU A 676 -1.20 -8.79 17.12
C LEU A 676 -0.96 -10.00 18.03
N PRO A 677 -1.94 -10.51 18.81
CA PRO A 677 -1.77 -11.73 19.60
C PRO A 677 -1.43 -12.98 18.78
N GLU A 678 -2.02 -13.14 17.59
CA GLU A 678 -1.66 -14.20 16.64
C GLU A 678 -0.18 -14.08 16.22
N ALA A 679 0.28 -12.88 15.86
CA ALA A 679 1.68 -12.63 15.49
C ALA A 679 2.65 -12.81 16.66
N ILE A 680 2.32 -12.36 17.87
CA ILE A 680 3.11 -12.56 19.10
C ILE A 680 3.29 -14.05 19.38
N THR A 681 2.20 -14.84 19.27
CA THR A 681 2.24 -16.30 19.41
C THR A 681 3.15 -16.95 18.38
N HIS A 682 3.19 -16.43 17.15
CA HIS A 682 4.11 -16.90 16.12
C HIS A 682 5.57 -16.51 16.40
N ILE A 683 5.86 -15.28 16.87
CA ILE A 683 7.21 -14.85 17.23
C ILE A 683 7.76 -15.68 18.40
N LYS A 684 6.97 -15.88 19.47
CA LYS A 684 7.32 -16.74 20.61
C LYS A 684 7.66 -18.16 20.17
N TRP A 685 6.89 -18.73 19.23
CA TRP A 685 7.13 -20.07 18.68
C TRP A 685 8.39 -20.18 17.79
N ILE A 686 8.72 -19.15 16.99
CA ILE A 686 9.94 -19.16 16.14
C ILE A 686 11.21 -19.10 16.99
N LEU A 687 11.17 -18.30 18.06
CA LEU A 687 12.32 -17.95 18.89
C LEU A 687 12.43 -18.75 20.19
N ASP A 688 11.51 -19.68 20.46
CA ASP A 688 11.38 -20.38 21.75
C ASP A 688 11.54 -19.38 22.92
N ALA A 689 10.72 -18.33 22.87
CA ALA A 689 10.73 -17.25 23.85
C ALA A 689 9.80 -17.55 25.02
N ARG A 690 10.05 -16.89 26.15
CA ARG A 690 9.35 -17.11 27.42
C ARG A 690 7.91 -16.60 27.34
N GLU A 691 7.01 -17.17 28.14
CA GLU A 691 5.59 -16.83 28.04
C GLU A 691 5.28 -15.45 28.65
N GLU A 692 6.04 -15.04 29.66
CA GLU A 692 6.04 -13.69 30.21
C GLU A 692 6.72 -12.64 29.31
N SER A 693 7.37 -13.04 28.20
CA SER A 693 8.00 -12.07 27.30
C SER A 693 6.97 -11.22 26.57
N VAL A 694 6.96 -9.92 26.87
CA VAL A 694 6.19 -8.89 26.16
C VAL A 694 6.84 -8.61 24.81
N ILE A 695 6.03 -8.45 23.75
CA ILE A 695 6.51 -8.23 22.38
C ILE A 695 5.77 -7.04 21.75
N GLU A 696 6.53 -6.01 21.39
CA GLU A 696 6.01 -4.77 20.83
C GLU A 696 6.47 -4.54 19.37
N PHE A 697 5.72 -3.75 18.60
CA PHE A 697 5.86 -3.64 17.14
C PHE A 697 6.20 -2.23 16.65
N GLY A 698 6.91 -2.15 15.53
CA GLY A 698 7.24 -0.90 14.85
C GLY A 698 7.48 -1.11 13.35
N HIS A 699 7.74 -0.03 12.62
CA HIS A 699 7.96 -0.07 11.18
C HIS A 699 9.35 -0.64 10.83
N ASN A 700 10.33 -0.49 11.72
CA ASN A 700 11.67 -1.03 11.56
C ASN A 700 12.39 -1.12 12.92
N SER A 701 13.45 -1.94 13.01
CA SER A 701 14.22 -2.11 14.25
C SER A 701 14.83 -0.79 14.74
N HIS A 702 15.30 0.07 13.83
CA HIS A 702 15.91 1.35 14.18
C HIS A 702 14.93 2.32 14.86
N GLU A 703 13.65 2.32 14.46
CA GLU A 703 12.59 3.08 15.12
C GLU A 703 12.35 2.58 16.57
N LEU A 704 12.16 1.27 16.74
CA LEU A 704 11.98 0.64 18.06
C LEU A 704 13.16 0.93 18.99
N ILE A 705 14.38 0.76 18.49
CA ILE A 705 15.61 1.05 19.25
C ILE A 705 15.77 2.55 19.53
N SER A 706 15.29 3.43 18.65
CA SER A 706 15.29 4.87 18.92
C SER A 706 14.29 5.26 20.04
N ARG A 707 13.14 4.58 20.14
CA ARG A 707 12.21 4.75 21.28
C ARG A 707 12.74 4.15 22.56
N LEU A 708 13.24 2.91 22.52
CA LEU A 708 13.88 2.25 23.67
C LEU A 708 15.03 3.11 24.22
N LEU A 709 15.90 3.64 23.34
CA LEU A 709 16.97 4.56 23.74
C LEU A 709 16.42 5.88 24.30
N SER A 710 15.28 6.38 23.80
CA SER A 710 14.68 7.63 24.30
C SER A 710 14.30 7.59 25.78
N VAL A 711 13.95 6.41 26.32
CA VAL A 711 13.77 6.19 27.77
C VAL A 711 15.06 6.55 28.53
N LYS A 712 16.23 6.11 28.04
CA LYS A 712 17.53 6.44 28.65
C LYS A 712 18.05 7.84 28.33
N LEU A 713 17.41 8.54 27.39
CA LEU A 713 17.68 9.96 27.13
C LEU A 713 16.84 10.89 28.02
N GLU A 714 15.79 10.41 28.69
CA GLU A 714 14.95 11.19 29.62
C GLU A 714 15.79 11.98 30.63
N LYS A 715 16.77 11.32 31.27
CA LYS A 715 17.71 11.92 32.23
C LYS A 715 18.58 13.05 31.67
N LEU A 716 18.56 13.33 30.37
CA LEU A 716 19.26 14.47 29.76
C LEU A 716 18.35 15.72 29.60
N PHE A 717 17.06 15.59 29.88
CA PHE A 717 16.06 16.65 29.77
C PHE A 717 15.54 17.16 31.13
N VAL A 718 15.91 16.52 32.25
CA VAL A 718 15.60 16.98 33.61
C VAL A 718 16.63 18.04 34.04
N ASP A 719 16.18 19.16 34.63
CA ASP A 719 17.03 20.34 34.88
C ASP A 719 18.16 20.10 35.89
N ASP A 720 17.96 19.24 36.91
CA ASP A 720 18.97 18.91 37.92
C ASP A 720 20.06 17.90 37.45
N ALA A 721 20.05 17.49 36.18
CA ALA A 721 20.93 16.43 35.64
C ALA A 721 22.38 16.88 35.35
N ASP A 722 22.97 17.73 36.21
CA ASP A 722 24.29 18.32 35.94
C ASP A 722 25.42 17.28 36.11
N GLY A 723 26.17 17.07 35.03
CA GLY A 723 27.20 16.02 34.93
C GLY A 723 26.71 14.61 34.55
N GLU A 724 25.40 14.34 34.52
CA GLU A 724 24.87 13.03 34.09
C GLU A 724 25.13 12.76 32.60
N LYS A 725 25.26 11.47 32.24
CA LYS A 725 25.55 11.06 30.86
C LYS A 725 24.86 9.76 30.47
N CYS A 726 24.29 9.73 29.27
CA CYS A 726 23.85 8.49 28.62
C CYS A 726 25.08 7.73 28.07
N ARG A 727 25.26 6.46 28.45
CA ARG A 727 26.44 5.66 28.08
C ARG A 727 26.06 4.38 27.33
N ILE A 728 26.64 4.20 26.15
CA ILE A 728 26.30 3.10 25.24
C ILE A 728 27.56 2.28 24.90
N LEU A 729 27.49 0.96 25.02
CA LEU A 729 28.51 0.03 24.53
C LEU A 729 27.99 -0.72 23.29
N THR A 730 28.81 -0.85 22.25
CA THR A 730 28.40 -1.54 21.02
C THR A 730 29.57 -2.14 20.21
N THR A 731 29.37 -2.51 18.94
CA THR A 731 30.43 -2.99 18.04
C THR A 731 30.83 -1.96 16.96
N ASP A 732 31.91 -2.23 16.24
CA ASP A 732 32.38 -1.43 15.11
C ASP A 732 31.67 -1.73 13.76
N THR A 733 30.70 -2.65 13.75
CA THR A 733 30.08 -3.18 12.51
C THR A 733 28.54 -3.17 12.49
N GLU A 734 27.89 -2.57 13.49
CA GLU A 734 26.43 -2.43 13.55
C GLU A 734 25.82 -1.73 12.32
N PHE A 735 24.57 -2.08 12.02
CA PHE A 735 23.89 -1.61 10.80
C PHE A 735 23.87 -0.08 10.67
N TYR A 736 23.92 0.40 9.42
CA TYR A 736 24.14 1.83 9.10
C TYR A 736 23.13 2.80 9.73
N SER A 737 21.90 2.40 10.03
CA SER A 737 20.93 3.26 10.74
C SER A 737 21.34 3.51 12.19
N PHE A 738 21.64 2.44 12.94
CA PHE A 738 22.18 2.52 14.30
C PHE A 738 23.52 3.26 14.31
N THR A 739 24.48 2.84 13.48
CA THR A 739 25.80 3.48 13.36
C THR A 739 25.70 4.97 13.00
N ARG A 740 24.79 5.38 12.10
CA ARG A 740 24.54 6.79 11.79
C ARG A 740 23.98 7.55 12.99
N GLN A 741 23.03 6.95 13.72
CA GLN A 741 22.42 7.59 14.88
C GLN A 741 23.42 7.76 16.03
N MET A 742 24.22 6.74 16.34
CA MET A 742 25.28 6.84 17.35
C MET A 742 26.31 7.93 16.97
N ASN A 743 26.73 7.99 15.71
CA ASN A 743 27.59 9.08 15.22
C ASN A 743 26.93 10.46 15.32
N ARG A 744 25.61 10.58 15.08
CA ARG A 744 24.88 11.85 15.26
C ARG A 744 24.80 12.26 16.72
N LEU A 745 24.51 11.31 17.63
CA LEU A 745 24.45 11.53 19.07
C LEU A 745 25.83 11.94 19.63
N MET A 746 26.91 11.26 19.26
CA MET A 746 28.28 11.69 19.61
C MET A 746 28.57 13.11 19.13
N LYS A 747 28.21 13.46 17.88
CA LYS A 747 28.52 14.77 17.28
C LYS A 747 27.84 15.96 17.99
N ILE A 748 26.64 15.78 18.55
CA ILE A 748 25.89 16.88 19.21
C ILE A 748 25.87 16.78 20.73
N GLY A 749 25.99 15.57 21.27
CA GLY A 749 25.82 15.24 22.67
C GLY A 749 27.11 14.92 23.41
N SER A 750 28.30 15.04 22.81
CA SER A 750 29.61 14.62 23.38
C SER A 750 29.90 15.00 24.84
N LYS A 751 29.30 16.08 25.36
CA LYS A 751 29.36 16.42 26.80
C LYS A 751 28.58 15.44 27.69
N ARG A 752 27.38 15.01 27.25
CA ARG A 752 26.38 14.22 27.99
C ARG A 752 26.07 12.84 27.38
N ILE A 753 26.77 12.43 26.32
CA ILE A 753 26.66 11.11 25.69
C ILE A 753 28.06 10.55 25.46
N GLU A 754 28.34 9.37 26.02
CA GLU A 754 29.57 8.60 25.81
C GLU A 754 29.22 7.30 25.09
N ILE A 755 29.85 7.02 23.94
CA ILE A 755 29.64 5.77 23.19
C ILE A 755 31.00 5.11 22.99
N GLU A 756 31.15 3.87 23.46
CA GLU A 756 32.34 3.05 23.28
C GLU A 756 31.98 1.83 22.43
N HIS A 757 32.97 1.27 21.72
CA HIS A 757 32.77 0.07 20.91
C HIS A 757 33.90 -0.94 21.10
N VAL A 758 33.59 -2.22 20.91
CA VAL A 758 34.55 -3.32 20.85
C VAL A 758 34.61 -3.81 19.41
N SER A 759 35.80 -3.90 18.83
CA SER A 759 35.95 -4.44 17.48
C SER A 759 35.60 -5.93 17.44
N ILE A 760 34.90 -6.36 16.38
CA ILE A 760 34.53 -7.77 16.21
C ILE A 760 35.73 -8.67 15.93
N GLU A 761 36.78 -8.17 15.27
CA GLU A 761 37.95 -8.98 14.90
C GLU A 761 38.98 -9.08 16.06
N PRO A 762 39.59 -10.26 16.30
CA PRO A 762 39.22 -11.58 15.78
C PRO A 762 37.93 -12.11 16.40
N ILE A 763 37.06 -12.74 15.61
CA ILE A 763 35.72 -13.18 16.05
C ILE A 763 35.80 -14.20 17.19
N GLU A 764 36.80 -15.08 17.19
CA GLU A 764 36.94 -16.21 18.13
C GLU A 764 37.12 -15.78 19.60
N THR A 765 37.49 -14.52 19.84
CA THR A 765 37.60 -13.94 21.18
C THR A 765 36.69 -12.74 21.42
N PHE A 766 35.79 -12.41 20.47
CA PHE A 766 34.89 -11.26 20.54
C PHE A 766 34.03 -11.28 21.81
N GLU A 767 33.29 -12.36 22.06
CA GLU A 767 32.40 -12.51 23.22
C GLU A 767 33.11 -12.21 24.55
N SER A 768 34.36 -12.67 24.66
CA SER A 768 35.20 -12.47 25.85
C SER A 768 35.68 -11.03 25.97
N ARG A 769 36.11 -10.38 24.87
CA ARG A 769 36.48 -8.95 24.87
C ARG A 769 35.27 -8.07 25.22
N PHE A 770 34.10 -8.37 24.64
CA PHE A 770 32.86 -7.62 24.85
C PHE A 770 32.37 -7.74 26.30
N THR A 771 32.30 -8.97 26.83
CA THR A 771 31.94 -9.22 28.24
C THR A 771 32.93 -8.58 29.21
N ALA A 772 34.23 -8.64 28.93
CA ALA A 772 35.25 -7.97 29.73
C ALA A 772 35.07 -6.43 29.72
N LYS A 773 34.66 -5.84 28.60
CA LYS A 773 34.38 -4.40 28.51
C LYS A 773 33.10 -3.97 29.25
N VAL A 774 32.08 -4.83 29.28
CA VAL A 774 30.91 -4.65 30.16
C VAL A 774 31.35 -4.62 31.63
N LYS A 775 32.21 -5.58 32.04
CA LYS A 775 32.75 -5.72 33.41
C LYS A 775 33.72 -4.60 33.82
N GLU A 776 34.53 -4.09 32.89
CA GLU A 776 35.34 -2.88 33.07
C GLU A 776 34.43 -1.69 33.44
N GLY A 777 33.35 -1.53 32.68
CA GLY A 777 32.35 -0.48 32.83
C GLY A 777 32.61 0.74 31.96
N ALA A 778 31.70 1.71 32.08
CA ALA A 778 31.60 2.81 31.15
C ALA A 778 32.63 3.92 31.40
N GLY A 779 32.96 4.68 30.36
CA GLY A 779 33.81 5.84 30.49
C GLY A 779 35.28 5.51 30.78
N HIS A 780 35.77 4.39 30.22
CA HIS A 780 37.14 3.88 30.39
C HIS A 780 37.45 3.48 31.85
N GLY A 781 36.69 2.52 32.40
CA GLY A 781 36.94 1.95 33.72
C GLY A 781 36.72 2.90 34.91
N ARG A 782 36.04 4.04 34.71
CA ARG A 782 35.72 4.96 35.81
C ARG A 782 34.86 4.26 36.86
N GLN A 783 35.33 4.27 38.11
CA GLN A 783 34.66 3.56 39.20
C GLN A 783 33.26 4.12 39.45
N GLY A 784 32.25 3.23 39.54
CA GLY A 784 30.84 3.61 39.65
C GLY A 784 30.14 3.98 38.33
N ALA A 785 30.86 4.18 37.22
CA ALA A 785 30.23 4.51 35.94
C ALA A 785 29.47 3.30 35.36
N LYS A 786 28.16 3.45 35.19
CA LYS A 786 27.22 2.45 34.66
C LYS A 786 26.93 2.66 33.16
N TRP A 787 26.59 1.59 32.45
CA TRP A 787 26.10 1.61 31.06
C TRP A 787 24.57 1.78 31.05
N ASP A 788 24.04 2.67 30.22
CA ASP A 788 22.59 2.81 30.03
C ASP A 788 22.05 1.84 28.97
N MET A 789 22.85 1.52 27.95
CA MET A 789 22.54 0.54 26.90
C MET A 789 23.79 -0.24 26.48
N VAL A 790 23.62 -1.53 26.17
CA VAL A 790 24.61 -2.40 25.54
C VAL A 790 23.94 -3.00 24.29
N TYR A 791 24.48 -2.79 23.09
CA TYR A 791 23.85 -3.18 21.83
C TYR A 791 24.80 -4.00 20.95
N VAL A 792 24.37 -5.18 20.52
CA VAL A 792 25.20 -6.11 19.72
C VAL A 792 24.38 -6.92 18.72
N SER A 793 24.80 -6.95 17.46
CA SER A 793 24.25 -7.87 16.45
C SER A 793 24.62 -9.33 16.72
N GLN A 794 23.65 -10.26 16.57
CA GLN A 794 23.91 -11.71 16.56
C GLN A 794 24.76 -12.11 15.34
N CYS A 795 24.42 -11.55 14.17
CA CYS A 795 25.18 -11.67 12.92
C CYS A 795 25.36 -10.27 12.31
N VAL A 796 26.57 -9.90 11.93
CA VAL A 796 26.90 -8.51 11.56
C VAL A 796 26.43 -8.15 10.15
N TYR A 797 25.86 -6.95 9.98
CA TYR A 797 25.38 -6.48 8.67
C TYR A 797 26.44 -6.53 7.56
N SER A 798 27.72 -6.31 7.89
CA SER A 798 28.83 -6.13 6.94
C SER A 798 29.14 -7.39 6.13
N THR A 799 29.49 -8.48 6.81
CA THR A 799 29.90 -9.78 6.24
C THR A 799 28.84 -10.86 6.42
N GLN A 800 27.83 -10.62 7.26
CA GLN A 800 26.79 -11.58 7.67
C GLN A 800 27.32 -12.82 8.39
N GLU A 801 28.53 -12.74 8.94
CA GLU A 801 29.06 -13.73 9.88
C GLU A 801 28.29 -13.64 11.21
N THR A 802 27.95 -14.81 11.78
CA THR A 802 27.49 -14.94 13.17
C THR A 802 28.66 -14.61 14.10
N ILE A 803 28.57 -13.53 14.89
CA ILE A 803 29.63 -13.09 15.81
C ILE A 803 29.39 -13.49 17.26
N VAL A 804 28.15 -13.83 17.60
CA VAL A 804 27.78 -14.46 18.88
C VAL A 804 27.65 -15.96 18.63
N LEU A 805 28.67 -16.71 19.03
CA LEU A 805 28.85 -18.13 18.75
C LEU A 805 28.15 -19.03 19.78
N ASP A 806 27.93 -18.53 20.99
CA ASP A 806 27.15 -19.19 22.04
C ASP A 806 26.22 -18.17 22.69
N LEU A 807 25.03 -17.98 22.10
CA LEU A 807 24.08 -16.92 22.49
C LEU A 807 23.63 -17.05 23.96
N ASP A 808 23.48 -18.27 24.47
CA ASP A 808 23.10 -18.53 25.86
C ASP A 808 24.22 -18.13 26.82
N ARG A 809 25.45 -18.61 26.56
CA ARG A 809 26.62 -18.31 27.39
C ARG A 809 27.02 -16.84 27.32
N PHE A 810 26.96 -16.23 26.14
CA PHE A 810 27.27 -14.81 25.92
C PHE A 810 26.29 -13.91 26.66
N THR A 811 24.97 -14.15 26.53
CA THR A 811 23.97 -13.32 27.20
C THR A 811 24.01 -13.48 28.72
N LYS A 812 24.22 -14.70 29.24
CA LYS A 812 24.49 -14.93 30.67
C LYS A 812 25.77 -14.25 31.14
N GLY A 813 26.83 -14.28 30.34
CA GLY A 813 28.11 -13.60 30.63
C GLY A 813 27.97 -12.08 30.73
N VAL A 814 27.31 -11.45 29.75
CA VAL A 814 27.04 -10.01 29.76
C VAL A 814 26.09 -9.62 30.89
N SER A 815 25.03 -10.38 31.13
CA SER A 815 24.09 -10.11 32.23
C SER A 815 24.77 -10.22 33.60
N GLY A 816 25.57 -11.26 33.82
CA GLY A 816 26.37 -11.41 35.04
C GLY A 816 27.38 -10.26 35.22
N ALA A 817 28.04 -9.82 34.15
CA ALA A 817 28.94 -8.66 34.18
C ALA A 817 28.22 -7.32 34.46
N LEU A 818 26.93 -7.20 34.12
CA LEU A 818 26.09 -6.08 34.52
C LEU A 818 25.69 -6.19 36.01
N GLU A 819 25.30 -7.37 36.48
CA GLU A 819 24.91 -7.61 37.88
C GLU A 819 26.06 -7.42 38.86
N GLU A 820 27.27 -7.89 38.53
CA GLU A 820 28.51 -7.64 39.30
C GLU A 820 28.81 -6.15 39.52
N ARG A 821 28.28 -5.27 38.64
CA ARG A 821 28.43 -3.81 38.73
C ARG A 821 27.16 -3.09 39.18
N ASP A 822 26.19 -3.82 39.75
CA ASP A 822 24.87 -3.31 40.15
C ASP A 822 24.13 -2.60 38.99
N ASN A 823 24.41 -2.97 37.74
CA ASN A 823 23.92 -2.28 36.55
C ASN A 823 22.68 -2.95 35.95
N LYS A 824 21.75 -3.40 36.81
CA LYS A 824 20.49 -4.05 36.44
C LYS A 824 19.56 -3.18 35.59
N GLU A 825 19.82 -1.87 35.57
CA GLU A 825 19.05 -0.87 34.82
C GLU A 825 19.50 -0.69 33.37
N CYS A 826 20.59 -1.33 32.97
CA CYS A 826 21.08 -1.29 31.60
C CYS A 826 20.10 -1.97 30.63
N PHE A 827 19.88 -1.38 29.47
CA PHE A 827 19.21 -2.06 28.36
C PHE A 827 20.23 -2.84 27.54
N PHE A 828 20.38 -4.13 27.86
CA PHE A 828 21.15 -5.05 27.03
C PHE A 828 20.27 -5.58 25.89
N VAL A 829 20.68 -5.29 24.65
CA VAL A 829 19.94 -5.55 23.41
C VAL A 829 20.76 -6.45 22.49
N VAL A 830 20.16 -7.56 22.06
CA VAL A 830 20.64 -8.37 20.93
C VAL A 830 19.85 -8.00 19.68
N ASP A 831 20.56 -7.64 18.60
CA ASP A 831 19.97 -7.46 17.27
C ASP A 831 20.03 -8.76 16.46
N GLY A 832 18.88 -9.40 16.35
CA GLY A 832 18.67 -10.65 15.61
C GLY A 832 18.08 -10.46 14.22
N TYR A 833 18.25 -9.30 13.56
CA TYR A 833 17.67 -9.02 12.23
C TYR A 833 18.04 -10.08 11.17
N HIS A 834 19.24 -10.64 11.26
CA HIS A 834 19.76 -11.68 10.36
C HIS A 834 19.60 -13.11 10.92
N GLY A 835 19.28 -13.27 12.21
CA GLY A 835 19.05 -14.59 12.83
C GLY A 835 17.61 -15.08 12.73
N PHE A 836 16.63 -14.17 12.90
CA PHE A 836 15.21 -14.50 12.96
C PHE A 836 14.71 -15.20 11.67
N GLY A 837 14.22 -16.42 11.83
CA GLY A 837 13.75 -17.27 10.73
C GLY A 837 14.85 -18.06 10.00
N ALA A 838 16.13 -17.76 10.23
CA ALA A 838 17.28 -18.46 9.61
C ALA A 838 18.03 -19.38 10.57
N ILE A 839 18.37 -18.88 11.76
CA ILE A 839 19.21 -19.58 12.73
C ILE A 839 18.31 -20.12 13.85
N PRO A 840 18.34 -21.43 14.15
CA PRO A 840 17.66 -21.99 15.30
C PRO A 840 18.11 -21.26 16.58
N THR A 841 17.20 -20.49 17.17
CA THR A 841 17.46 -19.58 18.27
C THR A 841 16.43 -19.86 19.35
N SER A 842 16.89 -20.03 20.59
CA SER A 842 16.03 -20.11 21.78
C SER A 842 16.33 -18.92 22.67
N LEU A 843 15.28 -18.29 23.21
CA LEU A 843 15.37 -17.12 24.08
C LEU A 843 14.94 -17.45 25.53
N GLN A 844 14.87 -18.73 25.90
CA GLN A 844 14.49 -19.17 27.26
C GLN A 844 15.39 -18.58 28.37
N SER A 845 16.64 -18.22 28.05
CA SER A 845 17.60 -17.57 28.97
C SER A 845 17.60 -16.04 28.93
N PHE A 846 16.76 -15.39 28.11
CA PHE A 846 16.69 -13.93 27.98
C PHE A 846 15.84 -13.30 29.11
N GLU A 847 16.26 -13.49 30.36
CA GLU A 847 15.50 -13.01 31.53
C GLU A 847 15.55 -11.48 31.71
N ASN A 848 16.67 -10.86 31.34
CA ASN A 848 16.92 -9.41 31.42
C ASN A 848 17.47 -8.84 30.10
N VAL A 849 17.17 -9.48 28.97
CA VAL A 849 17.77 -9.18 27.66
C VAL A 849 16.68 -8.85 26.64
N PHE A 850 16.82 -7.71 25.97
CA PHE A 850 15.96 -7.31 24.86
C PHE A 850 16.41 -8.00 23.57
N TYR A 851 15.47 -8.42 22.73
CA TYR A 851 15.76 -8.99 21.41
C TYR A 851 15.00 -8.23 20.32
N VAL A 852 15.70 -7.61 19.37
CA VAL A 852 15.08 -6.86 18.25
C VAL A 852 15.26 -7.61 16.93
N SER A 853 14.25 -7.60 16.06
CA SER A 853 14.38 -8.15 14.70
C SER A 853 13.31 -7.59 13.74
N GLY A 854 13.34 -8.01 12.47
CA GLY A 854 12.41 -7.58 11.43
C GLY A 854 12.00 -8.68 10.46
N MET A 855 10.79 -8.54 9.91
CA MET A 855 10.13 -9.62 9.15
C MET A 855 10.48 -9.66 7.65
N LEU A 856 11.32 -8.73 7.18
CA LEU A 856 11.72 -8.60 5.77
C LEU A 856 12.63 -9.74 5.27
N LYS A 857 13.36 -10.42 6.16
CA LYS A 857 14.42 -11.37 5.77
C LYS A 857 13.88 -12.80 5.62
N HIS A 858 14.32 -13.72 6.47
CA HIS A 858 14.15 -15.16 6.25
C HIS A 858 12.70 -15.66 6.44
N VAL A 859 11.83 -14.88 7.09
CA VAL A 859 10.37 -15.11 7.15
C VAL A 859 9.58 -14.45 5.99
N GLY A 860 10.27 -13.73 5.08
CA GLY A 860 9.76 -13.28 3.78
C GLY A 860 8.47 -12.44 3.80
N SER A 861 8.25 -11.65 4.85
CA SER A 861 6.98 -10.97 5.09
C SER A 861 6.90 -9.53 4.61
N GLY A 862 7.90 -9.07 3.85
CA GLY A 862 7.97 -7.71 3.31
C GLY A 862 8.62 -6.68 4.26
N ALA A 863 8.79 -5.46 3.76
CA ALA A 863 9.40 -4.35 4.50
C ALA A 863 8.42 -3.76 5.53
N ASN A 864 8.84 -2.71 6.25
CA ASN A 864 7.97 -1.91 7.13
C ASN A 864 7.35 -2.62 8.35
N CYS A 865 7.85 -3.79 8.78
CA CYS A 865 7.49 -4.39 10.07
C CYS A 865 8.70 -4.98 10.82
N ALA A 866 8.77 -4.66 12.10
CA ALA A 866 9.75 -5.12 13.07
C ALA A 866 9.12 -5.30 14.45
N PHE A 867 9.80 -6.05 15.32
CA PHE A 867 9.38 -6.25 16.70
C PHE A 867 10.57 -6.13 17.67
N LEU A 868 10.26 -5.82 18.91
CA LEU A 868 11.16 -5.85 20.06
C LEU A 868 10.54 -6.73 21.14
N ILE A 869 11.29 -7.71 21.62
CA ILE A 869 10.95 -8.45 22.83
C ILE A 869 11.49 -7.65 24.03
N VAL A 870 10.60 -7.32 24.95
CA VAL A 870 10.88 -6.63 26.21
C VAL A 870 10.89 -7.68 27.33
N PRO A 871 11.99 -7.80 28.10
CA PRO A 871 12.00 -8.70 29.26
C PRO A 871 11.09 -8.15 30.36
N GLU A 872 10.32 -9.04 31.01
CA GLU A 872 9.28 -8.69 31.99
C GLU A 872 9.77 -7.71 33.07
N ALA A 873 10.98 -7.94 33.60
CA ALA A 873 11.64 -7.10 34.59
C ALA A 873 12.00 -5.66 34.12
N LYS A 874 11.62 -5.27 32.89
CA LYS A 874 11.78 -3.93 32.31
C LYS A 874 10.50 -3.34 31.72
N VAL A 875 9.38 -4.06 31.72
CA VAL A 875 8.11 -3.60 31.11
C VAL A 875 7.61 -2.30 31.75
N GLU A 876 7.54 -2.23 33.08
CA GLU A 876 7.14 -1.03 33.85
C GLU A 876 8.02 0.22 33.63
N MET A 877 9.21 0.03 33.06
CA MET A 877 10.16 1.09 32.75
C MET A 877 10.04 1.62 31.31
N MET A 878 9.18 1.05 30.47
CA MET A 878 9.03 1.45 29.07
C MET A 878 8.25 2.77 28.94
N LYS A 879 8.90 3.90 29.26
CA LYS A 879 8.31 5.24 29.21
C LYS A 879 9.11 6.13 28.25
N PRO A 880 9.04 5.88 26.92
CA PRO A 880 9.85 6.60 25.94
C PRO A 880 9.46 8.06 25.81
N VAL A 881 10.44 8.97 25.82
CA VAL A 881 10.27 10.38 25.42
C VAL A 881 9.70 10.48 24.00
N PHE A 882 10.01 9.51 23.12
CA PHE A 882 9.45 9.40 21.76
C PHE A 882 8.15 8.56 21.71
N THR A 883 7.17 8.92 22.53
CA THR A 883 5.85 8.28 22.62
C THR A 883 4.86 8.69 21.50
N GLY A 884 3.65 8.13 21.52
CA GLY A 884 2.53 8.44 20.62
C GLY A 884 1.23 7.81 21.10
N TRP A 885 0.14 7.92 20.33
CA TRP A 885 -1.20 7.52 20.80
C TRP A 885 -1.36 6.01 21.07
N ILE A 886 -0.55 5.15 20.44
CA ILE A 886 -0.65 3.70 20.68
C ILE A 886 -0.01 3.31 22.03
N ALA A 887 0.88 4.13 22.60
CA ALA A 887 1.44 3.88 23.93
C ALA A 887 0.36 3.82 25.03
N ASP A 888 -0.77 4.52 24.84
CA ASP A 888 -1.99 4.37 25.63
C ASP A 888 -3.23 4.58 24.73
N PRO A 889 -3.80 3.50 24.14
CA PRO A 889 -4.98 3.60 23.30
C PRO A 889 -6.27 3.86 24.13
N SER A 890 -6.24 3.73 25.46
CA SER A 890 -7.42 3.94 26.30
C SER A 890 -7.92 5.38 26.26
N VAL A 891 -7.04 6.33 25.92
CA VAL A 891 -7.40 7.74 25.72
C VAL A 891 -8.43 7.96 24.60
N LEU A 892 -8.64 6.97 23.71
CA LEU A 892 -9.60 7.01 22.61
C LEU A 892 -10.94 6.30 22.92
N ALA A 893 -11.11 5.69 24.10
CA ALA A 893 -12.35 5.01 24.47
C ALA A 893 -13.54 6.00 24.58
N PRO A 894 -14.80 5.61 24.31
CA PRO A 894 -15.96 6.51 24.36
C PRO A 894 -16.17 7.23 25.71
N GLU A 895 -15.79 6.59 26.81
CA GLU A 895 -15.83 7.09 28.19
C GLU A 895 -14.59 7.91 28.60
N SER A 896 -13.58 7.98 27.73
CA SER A 896 -12.36 8.75 27.96
C SER A 896 -12.61 10.26 27.99
N LYS A 897 -11.84 10.97 28.81
CA LYS A 897 -11.78 12.45 28.80
C LYS A 897 -10.87 13.00 27.70
N GLY A 898 -10.22 12.11 26.94
CA GLY A 898 -9.20 12.44 25.94
C GLY A 898 -7.91 13.00 26.54
N ILE A 899 -6.96 13.29 25.66
CA ILE A 899 -5.70 13.96 25.99
C ILE A 899 -5.71 15.40 25.44
N LYS A 900 -5.18 16.35 26.22
CA LYS A 900 -4.98 17.75 25.84
C LYS A 900 -3.56 18.22 26.20
N MET A 901 -3.10 19.31 25.60
CA MET A 901 -1.82 19.92 25.98
C MET A 901 -1.77 20.22 27.48
N GLY A 902 -0.68 19.84 28.14
CA GLY A 902 -0.52 19.95 29.60
C GLY A 902 -1.27 18.90 30.42
N SER A 903 -1.63 17.76 29.82
CA SER A 903 -2.02 16.55 30.56
C SER A 903 -0.80 15.65 30.77
N ASP A 904 -0.82 14.87 31.85
CA ASP A 904 0.04 13.67 31.96
C ASP A 904 -0.33 12.64 30.87
N VAL A 905 0.60 11.73 30.57
CA VAL A 905 0.44 10.72 29.51
C VAL A 905 0.56 9.31 30.08
N GLY A 906 -0.31 8.40 29.61
CA GLY A 906 -0.26 6.98 29.96
C GLY A 906 0.77 6.20 29.14
N TYR A 907 1.11 5.02 29.65
CA TYR A 907 1.93 4.01 29.00
C TYR A 907 1.38 2.63 29.42
N ILE A 908 0.95 1.81 28.45
CA ILE A 908 0.40 0.47 28.69
C ILE A 908 1.46 -0.60 28.34
N PRO A 909 1.74 -1.57 29.24
CA PRO A 909 2.52 -2.77 28.96
C PRO A 909 2.14 -3.45 27.64
N GLY A 910 3.11 -3.70 26.76
CA GLY A 910 2.89 -4.33 25.46
C GLY A 910 2.51 -3.37 24.33
N PHE A 911 2.40 -2.08 24.61
CA PHE A 911 2.15 -1.04 23.61
C PHE A 911 3.07 0.20 23.72
N SER A 912 3.85 0.31 24.80
CA SER A 912 4.47 1.59 25.21
C SER A 912 5.54 2.15 24.25
N LEU A 913 6.14 1.30 23.40
CA LEU A 913 7.08 1.64 22.35
C LEU A 913 6.42 1.72 20.95
N MET A 914 5.09 1.52 20.87
CA MET A 914 4.31 1.77 19.66
C MET A 914 3.93 3.26 19.60
N GLY A 915 4.34 3.95 18.54
CA GLY A 915 4.13 5.40 18.41
C GLY A 915 2.74 5.77 17.89
N GLY A 916 2.63 5.91 16.58
CA GLY A 916 1.40 6.30 15.89
C GLY A 916 0.82 5.18 15.03
N THR A 917 -0.25 5.52 14.32
CA THR A 917 -1.10 4.64 13.50
C THR A 917 -0.28 3.59 12.71
N PRO A 918 -0.55 2.28 12.85
CA PRO A 918 0.43 1.25 12.58
C PRO A 918 0.56 0.94 11.07
N ALA A 919 1.39 1.71 10.36
CA ALA A 919 1.76 1.42 8.97
C ALA A 919 2.49 0.07 8.76
N PHE A 920 2.83 -0.66 9.84
CA PHE A 920 3.40 -2.01 9.78
C PHE A 920 2.38 -3.12 9.49
N MET A 921 1.08 -2.82 9.57
CA MET A 921 -0.01 -3.79 9.46
C MET A 921 -0.05 -4.65 8.17
N PRO A 922 0.25 -4.13 6.96
CA PRO A 922 0.22 -4.96 5.74
C PRO A 922 1.22 -6.12 5.81
N SER A 923 2.41 -5.86 6.32
CA SER A 923 3.50 -6.84 6.43
C SER A 923 3.30 -7.79 7.62
N LEU A 924 2.64 -7.32 8.69
CA LEU A 924 2.21 -8.17 9.80
C LEU A 924 1.16 -9.21 9.35
N LEU A 925 0.23 -8.81 8.46
CA LEU A 925 -0.72 -9.74 7.82
C LEU A 925 0.00 -10.79 6.96
N ILE A 926 1.01 -10.39 6.18
CA ILE A 926 1.83 -11.34 5.40
C ILE A 926 2.56 -12.31 6.33
N PHE A 927 3.18 -11.84 7.42
CA PHE A 927 3.88 -12.68 8.39
C PHE A 927 2.97 -13.76 8.98
N VAL A 928 1.78 -13.38 9.43
CA VAL A 928 0.77 -14.31 9.95
C VAL A 928 0.38 -15.35 8.88
N GLU A 929 0.14 -14.93 7.63
CA GLU A 929 -0.23 -15.84 6.54
C GLU A 929 0.91 -16.78 6.08
N VAL A 930 2.17 -16.35 6.19
CA VAL A 930 3.33 -17.24 5.99
C VAL A 930 3.43 -18.24 7.14
N MET A 931 3.27 -17.80 8.39
CA MET A 931 3.42 -18.64 9.57
C MET A 931 2.28 -19.64 9.78
N ARG A 932 1.06 -19.29 9.34
CA ARG A 932 -0.06 -20.24 9.18
C ARG A 932 0.34 -21.40 8.26
N ARG A 933 0.85 -21.10 7.06
CA ARG A 933 1.32 -22.10 6.09
C ARG A 933 2.52 -22.90 6.59
N TRP A 934 3.42 -22.30 7.37
CA TRP A 934 4.50 -23.04 8.03
C TRP A 934 3.94 -24.07 9.02
N LYS A 935 2.95 -23.71 9.86
CA LYS A 935 2.27 -24.67 10.75
C LYS A 935 1.51 -25.75 9.96
N GLU A 936 0.72 -25.38 8.94
CA GLU A 936 -0.02 -26.32 8.07
C GLU A 936 0.88 -27.34 7.37
N MET A 937 2.08 -26.92 6.94
CA MET A 937 3.04 -27.76 6.24
C MET A 937 4.13 -28.37 7.15
N ASN A 938 4.02 -28.17 8.48
CA ASN A 938 4.98 -28.64 9.50
C ASN A 938 6.44 -28.18 9.25
N ILE A 939 6.61 -26.95 8.78
CA ILE A 939 7.89 -26.27 8.55
C ILE A 939 8.33 -25.59 9.85
N SER A 940 9.63 -25.56 10.10
CA SER A 940 10.24 -24.82 11.22
C SER A 940 11.59 -24.25 10.82
N VAL A 941 12.15 -23.33 11.63
CA VAL A 941 13.50 -22.76 11.39
C VAL A 941 14.55 -23.87 11.27
N ILE A 942 14.48 -24.92 12.10
CA ILE A 942 15.40 -26.07 12.04
C ILE A 942 15.32 -26.79 10.68
N HIS A 943 14.13 -26.90 10.09
CA HIS A 943 13.96 -27.50 8.76
C HIS A 943 14.55 -26.61 7.65
N ALA A 944 14.24 -25.31 7.65
CA ALA A 944 14.78 -24.35 6.67
C ALA A 944 16.31 -24.22 6.77
N HIS A 945 16.83 -24.14 8.00
CA HIS A 945 18.25 -24.06 8.30
C HIS A 945 19.02 -25.29 7.84
N ARG A 946 18.56 -26.51 8.17
CA ARG A 946 19.21 -27.75 7.72
C ARG A 946 19.29 -27.83 6.20
N HIS A 947 18.21 -27.46 5.51
CA HIS A 947 18.17 -27.40 4.04
C HIS A 947 19.23 -26.44 3.50
N VAL A 948 19.31 -25.22 4.04
CA VAL A 948 20.33 -24.25 3.65
C VAL A 948 21.76 -24.73 3.95
N MET A 949 22.00 -25.45 5.06
CA MET A 949 23.32 -26.05 5.32
C MET A 949 23.72 -27.11 4.29
N GLU A 950 22.78 -27.91 3.75
CA GLU A 950 23.07 -28.81 2.63
C GLU A 950 23.35 -28.06 1.31
N LEU A 951 22.69 -26.92 1.06
CA LEU A 951 23.02 -26.05 -0.06
C LEU A 951 24.42 -25.43 0.09
N HIS A 952 24.79 -24.97 1.30
CA HIS A 952 26.14 -24.49 1.60
C HIS A 952 27.18 -25.58 1.31
N LYS A 953 27.00 -26.81 1.79
CA LYS A 953 27.92 -27.94 1.54
C LYS A 953 28.11 -28.22 0.06
N ALA A 954 27.03 -28.21 -0.72
CA ALA A 954 27.10 -28.41 -2.17
C ALA A 954 27.88 -27.29 -2.86
N PHE A 955 27.67 -26.04 -2.45
CA PHE A 955 28.36 -24.87 -3.01
C PHE A 955 29.84 -24.81 -2.62
N THR A 956 30.19 -24.90 -1.32
CA THR A 956 31.60 -24.78 -0.90
C THR A 956 32.46 -25.90 -1.49
N LYS A 957 31.98 -27.15 -1.52
CA LYS A 957 32.68 -28.26 -2.19
C LYS A 957 32.95 -27.98 -3.67
N GLY A 958 32.01 -27.31 -4.37
CA GLY A 958 32.19 -26.90 -5.76
C GLY A 958 33.25 -25.80 -5.93
N ILE A 959 33.23 -24.80 -5.04
CA ILE A 959 34.22 -23.71 -5.01
C ILE A 959 35.62 -24.22 -4.60
N GLU A 960 35.73 -25.05 -3.57
CA GLU A 960 36.97 -25.71 -3.15
C GLU A 960 37.62 -26.47 -4.32
N ALA A 961 36.82 -27.23 -5.07
CA ALA A 961 37.30 -27.92 -6.27
C ALA A 961 37.71 -26.97 -7.40
N MET A 962 37.09 -25.78 -7.52
CA MET A 962 37.44 -24.75 -8.51
C MET A 962 38.76 -24.05 -8.15
N VAL A 963 38.91 -23.61 -6.89
CA VAL A 963 40.14 -23.02 -6.34
C VAL A 963 41.31 -24.00 -6.43
N ALA A 964 41.07 -25.31 -6.22
CA ALA A 964 42.06 -26.36 -6.41
C ALA A 964 42.47 -26.50 -7.90
N ARG A 965 41.53 -26.45 -8.85
CA ARG A 965 41.84 -26.46 -10.29
C ARG A 965 42.66 -25.25 -10.72
N SER A 966 42.41 -24.07 -10.14
CA SER A 966 43.15 -22.84 -10.44
C SER A 966 44.47 -22.70 -9.68
N GLY A 967 44.95 -23.74 -8.97
CA GLY A 967 46.18 -23.65 -8.17
C GLY A 967 46.14 -22.59 -7.07
N GLY A 968 44.96 -22.21 -6.59
CA GLY A 968 44.76 -21.18 -5.56
C GLY A 968 44.54 -19.76 -6.09
N THR A 969 44.82 -19.45 -7.37
CA THR A 969 44.75 -18.07 -7.90
C THR A 969 43.34 -17.57 -8.25
N SER A 970 42.29 -18.22 -7.72
CA SER A 970 40.90 -17.87 -8.03
C SER A 970 40.42 -16.66 -7.21
N CYS A 971 39.54 -15.83 -7.78
CA CYS A 971 38.83 -14.78 -7.04
C CYS A 971 37.91 -15.34 -5.94
N TRP A 972 37.55 -16.62 -6.01
CA TRP A 972 36.80 -17.35 -4.99
C TRP A 972 37.68 -17.94 -3.88
N SER A 973 39.01 -17.75 -3.92
CA SER A 973 39.93 -18.24 -2.88
C SER A 973 39.73 -17.55 -1.53
N GLY A 974 39.29 -16.29 -1.52
CA GLY A 974 39.09 -15.46 -0.32
C GLY A 974 37.81 -15.75 0.48
N MET A 975 37.31 -17.00 0.51
CA MET A 975 36.13 -17.35 1.30
C MET A 975 36.37 -17.04 2.80
N ARG A 976 35.49 -16.24 3.42
CA ARG A 976 35.62 -15.89 4.85
C ARG A 976 35.32 -17.08 5.77
N PRO A 977 35.87 -17.10 7.00
CA PRO A 977 35.56 -18.11 8.00
C PRO A 977 34.05 -18.24 8.23
N MET A 978 33.57 -19.48 8.36
CA MET A 978 32.17 -19.76 8.67
C MET A 978 32.06 -20.33 10.08
N ALA A 979 31.03 -19.89 10.82
CA ALA A 979 30.63 -20.54 12.06
C ALA A 979 30.26 -22.02 11.84
N VAL A 980 30.24 -22.80 12.93
CA VAL A 980 29.76 -24.19 12.90
C VAL A 980 28.30 -24.25 12.43
N GLU A 981 27.93 -25.30 11.69
CA GLU A 981 26.67 -25.34 10.92
C GLU A 981 25.44 -24.92 11.74
N ALA A 982 25.27 -25.47 12.95
CA ALA A 982 24.10 -25.25 13.81
C ALA A 982 23.78 -23.78 14.15
N ILE A 983 24.75 -22.86 14.04
CA ILE A 983 24.60 -21.42 14.29
C ILE A 983 25.01 -20.55 13.08
N ARG A 984 25.31 -21.18 11.95
CA ARG A 984 25.75 -20.46 10.74
C ARG A 984 24.58 -19.67 10.15
N SER A 985 24.83 -18.42 9.82
CA SER A 985 23.95 -17.59 9.00
C SER A 985 23.70 -18.24 7.63
N HIS A 986 22.64 -17.81 6.95
CA HIS A 986 22.31 -18.30 5.60
C HIS A 986 23.12 -17.58 4.51
N SER A 987 24.35 -17.17 4.81
CA SER A 987 25.21 -16.40 3.89
C SER A 987 26.59 -17.03 3.77
N ILE A 988 27.19 -16.93 2.59
CA ILE A 988 28.62 -17.19 2.35
C ILE A 988 29.23 -15.94 1.73
N THR A 989 30.34 -15.48 2.31
CA THR A 989 31.00 -14.22 1.95
C THR A 989 32.43 -14.47 1.48
N PHE A 990 32.82 -13.82 0.38
CA PHE A 990 34.16 -13.86 -0.19
C PHE A 990 34.79 -12.48 -0.11
N VAL A 991 36.06 -12.41 0.29
CA VAL A 991 36.91 -11.23 0.18
C VAL A 991 37.60 -11.27 -1.19
N VAL A 992 37.50 -10.17 -1.93
CA VAL A 992 38.33 -9.91 -3.13
C VAL A 992 39.20 -8.67 -2.89
N ASP A 993 40.10 -8.34 -3.81
CA ASP A 993 41.14 -7.33 -3.61
C ASP A 993 40.63 -5.96 -3.16
N ASN A 994 39.48 -5.53 -3.69
CA ASN A 994 38.90 -4.21 -3.45
C ASN A 994 37.40 -4.16 -3.83
N ALA A 995 36.75 -3.02 -3.59
CA ALA A 995 35.32 -2.83 -3.85
C ALA A 995 34.96 -2.72 -5.34
N GLU A 996 35.90 -2.36 -6.22
CA GLU A 996 35.70 -2.33 -7.67
C GLU A 996 35.68 -3.75 -8.24
N MET A 997 36.57 -4.63 -7.78
CA MET A 997 36.52 -6.06 -8.09
C MET A 997 35.24 -6.71 -7.54
N ALA A 998 34.82 -6.39 -6.31
CA ALA A 998 33.58 -6.91 -5.74
C ALA A 998 32.33 -6.45 -6.53
N LYS A 999 32.36 -5.24 -7.11
CA LYS A 999 31.34 -4.76 -8.04
C LYS A 999 31.41 -5.50 -9.38
N LYS A 1000 32.59 -5.64 -9.99
CA LYS A 1000 32.80 -6.38 -11.25
C LYS A 1000 32.29 -7.83 -11.15
N VAL A 1001 32.56 -8.51 -10.03
CA VAL A 1001 32.05 -9.86 -9.78
C VAL A 1001 30.51 -9.88 -9.79
N VAL A 1002 29.85 -8.98 -9.06
CA VAL A 1002 28.37 -8.90 -9.02
C VAL A 1002 27.77 -8.58 -10.40
N GLU A 1003 28.42 -7.71 -11.18
CA GLU A 1003 27.99 -7.38 -12.55
C GLU A 1003 28.15 -8.58 -13.50
N LEU A 1004 29.28 -9.30 -13.45
CA LEU A 1004 29.48 -10.51 -14.26
C LEU A 1004 28.58 -11.68 -13.84
N MET A 1005 28.29 -11.86 -12.54
CA MET A 1005 27.30 -12.87 -12.08
C MET A 1005 25.92 -12.63 -12.70
N ARG A 1006 25.52 -11.36 -12.81
CA ARG A 1006 24.29 -10.93 -13.50
C ARG A 1006 24.37 -11.18 -15.00
N GLU A 1007 25.38 -10.64 -15.67
CA GLU A 1007 25.50 -10.64 -17.13
C GLU A 1007 25.73 -12.03 -17.74
N ILE A 1008 26.57 -12.85 -17.11
CA ILE A 1008 26.94 -14.20 -17.59
C ILE A 1008 25.95 -15.27 -17.09
N GLY A 1009 25.46 -15.09 -15.86
CA GLY A 1009 24.67 -16.11 -15.17
C GLY A 1009 23.17 -15.89 -15.19
N ASP A 1010 22.70 -14.66 -15.36
CA ASP A 1010 21.36 -14.27 -14.94
C ASP A 1010 21.13 -14.64 -13.45
N ILE A 1011 22.10 -14.27 -12.61
CA ILE A 1011 22.10 -14.51 -11.16
C ILE A 1011 22.33 -13.19 -10.42
N GLU A 1012 21.46 -12.88 -9.47
CA GLU A 1012 21.61 -11.72 -8.59
C GLU A 1012 22.33 -12.09 -7.28
N VAL A 1013 23.25 -11.21 -6.85
CA VAL A 1013 24.08 -11.29 -5.62
C VAL A 1013 24.39 -9.86 -5.12
N ASP A 1014 24.80 -9.69 -3.86
CA ASP A 1014 25.14 -8.39 -3.27
C ASP A 1014 26.64 -8.25 -3.00
N SER A 1015 27.15 -7.02 -2.90
CA SER A 1015 28.50 -6.75 -2.40
C SER A 1015 28.57 -5.56 -1.46
N ARG A 1016 29.51 -5.61 -0.50
CA ARG A 1016 29.72 -4.59 0.54
C ARG A 1016 31.21 -4.35 0.75
N LYS A 1017 31.69 -3.16 0.37
CA LYS A 1017 33.14 -2.89 0.27
C LYS A 1017 33.76 -3.97 -0.63
N MET A 1018 34.84 -4.64 -0.20
CA MET A 1018 35.47 -5.73 -0.94
C MET A 1018 34.86 -7.13 -0.70
N TYR A 1019 33.68 -7.21 -0.09
CA TYR A 1019 32.98 -8.47 0.18
C TYR A 1019 31.91 -8.77 -0.87
N VAL A 1020 32.00 -9.91 -1.55
CA VAL A 1020 30.92 -10.49 -2.39
C VAL A 1020 30.13 -11.48 -1.54
N ARG A 1021 28.79 -11.44 -1.60
CA ARG A 1021 27.93 -12.18 -0.67
C ARG A 1021 26.85 -12.97 -1.39
N PHE A 1022 26.75 -14.24 -1.01
CA PHE A 1022 25.77 -15.20 -1.50
C PHE A 1022 24.82 -15.55 -0.36
N GLY A 1023 23.60 -15.05 -0.44
CA GLY A 1023 22.53 -15.37 0.50
C GLY A 1023 21.69 -16.55 0.01
N PHE A 1024 21.55 -17.55 0.87
CA PHE A 1024 20.77 -18.75 0.64
C PHE A 1024 19.43 -18.66 1.39
N GLY A 1025 18.48 -19.49 1.01
CA GLY A 1025 17.13 -19.45 1.56
C GLY A 1025 16.35 -20.71 1.26
N PHE A 1026 15.26 -20.92 1.99
CA PHE A 1026 14.42 -22.11 1.84
C PHE A 1026 13.79 -22.24 0.44
N ASN A 1027 13.70 -21.15 -0.31
CA ASN A 1027 13.26 -21.14 -1.70
C ASN A 1027 14.23 -21.86 -2.67
N HIS A 1028 15.53 -21.94 -2.37
CA HIS A 1028 16.55 -22.50 -3.29
C HIS A 1028 16.64 -24.04 -3.28
N ASN A 1029 17.28 -24.63 -4.29
CA ASN A 1029 17.58 -26.07 -4.38
C ASN A 1029 18.96 -26.39 -4.99
N ILE A 1030 19.26 -27.68 -5.17
CA ILE A 1030 20.53 -28.16 -5.73
C ILE A 1030 20.67 -27.80 -7.22
N GLU A 1031 19.56 -27.68 -7.95
CA GLU A 1031 19.57 -27.18 -9.33
C GLU A 1031 20.04 -25.71 -9.39
N ASP A 1032 19.57 -24.86 -8.46
CA ASP A 1032 20.02 -23.47 -8.32
C ASP A 1032 21.52 -23.40 -7.97
N ILE A 1033 22.02 -24.28 -7.07
CA ILE A 1033 23.46 -24.38 -6.75
C ILE A 1033 24.28 -24.85 -7.95
N SER A 1034 23.74 -25.76 -8.77
CA SER A 1034 24.38 -26.24 -9.99
C SER A 1034 24.53 -25.11 -11.02
N LYS A 1035 23.48 -24.27 -11.18
CA LYS A 1035 23.54 -23.05 -11.98
C LYS A 1035 24.60 -22.08 -11.42
N LEU A 1036 24.59 -21.85 -10.10
CA LEU A 1036 25.49 -20.93 -9.41
C LEU A 1036 26.96 -21.28 -9.62
N LEU A 1037 27.34 -22.55 -9.46
CA LEU A 1037 28.72 -23.01 -9.66
C LEU A 1037 29.20 -22.84 -11.11
N VAL A 1038 28.34 -23.13 -12.09
CA VAL A 1038 28.66 -22.93 -13.52
C VAL A 1038 28.82 -21.44 -13.84
N THR A 1039 28.06 -20.56 -13.21
CA THR A 1039 28.28 -19.11 -13.33
C THR A 1039 29.58 -18.68 -12.67
N CYS A 1040 29.89 -19.14 -11.45
CA CYS A 1040 31.15 -18.82 -10.76
C CYS A 1040 32.39 -19.21 -11.57
N GLU A 1041 32.35 -20.34 -12.28
CA GLU A 1041 33.44 -20.77 -13.18
C GLU A 1041 33.61 -19.82 -14.37
N LYS A 1042 32.52 -19.47 -15.07
CA LYS A 1042 32.58 -18.51 -16.19
C LYS A 1042 32.95 -17.09 -15.75
N VAL A 1043 32.55 -16.67 -14.54
CA VAL A 1043 32.92 -15.37 -13.96
C VAL A 1043 34.40 -15.35 -13.60
N GLN A 1044 34.96 -16.47 -13.14
CA GLN A 1044 36.41 -16.63 -12.98
C GLN A 1044 37.13 -16.51 -14.33
N ASP A 1045 36.64 -17.17 -15.38
CA ASP A 1045 37.22 -17.11 -16.73
C ASP A 1045 37.12 -15.71 -17.36
N ALA A 1046 36.13 -14.89 -16.98
CA ALA A 1046 35.97 -13.49 -17.42
C ALA A 1046 36.68 -12.45 -16.53
N ILE A 1047 37.35 -12.90 -15.46
CA ILE A 1047 38.19 -12.06 -14.59
C ILE A 1047 39.68 -12.20 -14.93
N ASN A 1048 40.07 -13.39 -15.41
CA ASN A 1048 41.40 -13.72 -15.94
C ASN A 1048 41.70 -13.08 -17.30
#